data_AF-D5RKM2-F1
#
_entry.id   AF-D5RKM2-F1
#
_cell.length_a   1.000
_cell.length_b   1.000
_cell.length_c   1.000
_cell.angle_alpha   90.00
_cell.angle_beta   90.00
_cell.angle_gamma   90.00
#
_symmetry.space_group_name_H-M   'P 1'
#
loop_
_entity.id
_entity.type
_entity.pdbx_description
1 polymer ?
#
loop_
_entity_poly.entity_id
_entity_poly.type
_entity_poly.pdbx_seq_one_letter_code
_entity_poly.pdbx_strand_id
1 'polypeptide(L)'
;MVSFNTLDGMPPVIVAHRGASGYRPEHTLEAYKLAIEMGVSVIEPDLVPTRDGYLVARHEPLLSDTTNIADHPEFADRRVTKVIDGYTVTDWFMEDFTLAELKTLRAKERLGAQRPESQDYDGQFQLTTLEEIIALVRQVEAETGRKIGIAPETKHPTYSLSLGFDTSQMLVDVLVREGFTDRERVFIQSFESGNLIRLHETIMPAAGVDFQIVQLGNAATPEALAQIAVYADIVGPSKDAIRLRARLAEPVDADGDGVAEIRFQLTGQTSALIENAHKLGLKVIPYTVRAEEGFQALNPDGTVQSAAQEVAALIALGVDGLFIDQPDIGLKALLDYLRSDATAENDMLTGGSGNDFLYGGEGDDIIEGGDGDDVLYGEQGDDMLIGGLGNDTLDGGEGRDTVVLSGPLASYSFDVVDGLLQAVGPDGTTTLRAIELLRFADGTVALDAMAQGFDALSYALINADVWQAGVDLRAHYDQFGWREGRDPSGLFSTEAYLANNADVAAAGINPLQHYLQYGSQEGRLTSPWFDGRDYLARNADVAEAGVDPMLHYLTNGFLEGRVALFVIGRDIGADAFDATFYRLANADVARAGIDARAHYEQYGRAEGRDANAYFEGETYLALNADVAAAGVDPLAHYLADGWREGRSTPGEFDAQGYLAAYADVAAAEINPLLHFLQYGAAEGRVPFFD
;
A
#
# COMPACT_ATOMS: atom_id res chain seq x y z
N MET A 1 -27.14 1.78 3.37
CA MET A 1 -26.27 1.35 2.26
C MET A 1 -26.20 2.42 1.20
N VAL A 2 -25.04 3.05 1.08
CA VAL A 2 -24.81 4.12 0.11
C VAL A 2 -24.50 3.51 -1.25
N SER A 3 -25.50 3.41 -2.13
CA SER A 3 -25.27 3.03 -3.53
C SER A 3 -24.84 4.26 -4.35
N PHE A 4 -23.74 4.17 -5.10
CA PHE A 4 -23.34 5.25 -6.00
C PHE A 4 -24.08 5.18 -7.33
N ASN A 5 -24.50 6.35 -7.83
CA ASN A 5 -25.04 6.50 -9.18
C ASN A 5 -23.95 6.64 -10.25
N THR A 6 -22.72 6.21 -9.95
CA THR A 6 -21.59 6.15 -10.88
C THR A 6 -21.83 5.07 -11.94
N LEU A 7 -21.08 5.12 -13.04
CA LEU A 7 -21.20 4.17 -14.14
C LEU A 7 -20.92 2.73 -13.70
N ASP A 8 -19.97 2.56 -12.78
CA ASP A 8 -19.50 1.26 -12.28
C ASP A 8 -19.99 0.93 -10.86
N GLY A 9 -20.77 1.81 -10.24
CA GLY A 9 -21.24 1.66 -8.86
C GLY A 9 -20.18 1.93 -7.79
N MET A 10 -18.95 2.27 -8.19
CA MET A 10 -17.84 2.51 -7.28
C MET A 10 -17.87 3.93 -6.71
N PRO A 11 -17.24 4.17 -5.54
CA PRO A 11 -17.03 5.52 -5.02
C PRO A 11 -16.32 6.41 -6.06
N PRO A 12 -16.75 7.67 -6.23
CA PRO A 12 -16.14 8.56 -7.20
C PRO A 12 -14.71 8.92 -6.81
N VAL A 13 -13.83 8.96 -7.82
CA VAL A 13 -12.42 9.27 -7.63
C VAL A 13 -12.22 10.77 -7.36
N ILE A 14 -11.60 11.11 -6.23
CA ILE A 14 -11.12 12.46 -5.95
C ILE A 14 -9.76 12.67 -6.63
N VAL A 15 -9.74 13.53 -7.65
CA VAL A 15 -8.53 13.84 -8.41
C VAL A 15 -7.93 15.16 -7.94
N ALA A 16 -6.67 15.14 -7.50
CA ALA A 16 -5.96 16.34 -7.06
C ALA A 16 -5.53 17.18 -8.26
N HIS A 17 -6.29 18.24 -8.54
CA HIS A 17 -6.08 19.14 -9.66
C HIS A 17 -4.81 19.96 -9.45
N ARG A 18 -3.79 19.66 -10.27
CA ARG A 18 -2.43 20.21 -10.19
C ARG A 18 -1.73 19.91 -8.86
N GLY A 19 -2.11 18.80 -8.23
CA GLY A 19 -1.75 18.45 -6.85
C GLY A 19 -2.68 19.12 -5.83
N ALA A 20 -2.19 19.34 -4.61
CA ALA A 20 -2.90 20.08 -3.58
C ALA A 20 -2.78 21.61 -3.82
N SER A 21 -3.20 22.06 -5.00
CA SER A 21 -2.91 23.41 -5.52
C SER A 21 -3.57 24.54 -4.71
N GLY A 22 -4.59 24.22 -3.92
CA GLY A 22 -5.17 25.12 -2.91
C GLY A 22 -4.22 25.50 -1.78
N TYR A 23 -3.18 24.69 -1.54
CA TYR A 23 -2.27 24.80 -0.39
C TYR A 23 -0.81 24.99 -0.76
N ARG A 24 -0.43 24.68 -2.00
CA ARG A 24 0.94 24.78 -2.52
C ARG A 24 0.91 25.29 -3.96
N PRO A 25 1.97 25.97 -4.44
CA PRO A 25 2.09 26.35 -5.84
C PRO A 25 1.84 25.14 -6.76
N GLU A 26 0.96 25.32 -7.73
CA GLU A 26 0.49 24.26 -8.63
C GLU A 26 1.64 23.56 -9.38
N HIS A 27 1.48 22.27 -9.67
CA HIS A 27 2.43 21.44 -10.42
C HIS A 27 3.84 21.31 -9.81
N THR A 28 3.98 21.56 -8.52
CA THR A 28 5.19 21.24 -7.77
C THR A 28 5.15 19.80 -7.25
N LEU A 29 6.32 19.19 -7.10
CA LEU A 29 6.41 17.85 -6.50
C LEU A 29 5.82 17.84 -5.09
N GLU A 30 5.95 18.94 -4.37
CA GLU A 30 5.44 19.17 -3.03
C GLU A 30 3.91 19.26 -2.99
N ALA A 31 3.28 19.89 -3.99
CA ALA A 31 1.83 19.87 -4.12
C ALA A 31 1.31 18.44 -4.38
N TYR A 32 2.02 17.65 -5.19
CA TYR A 32 1.66 16.26 -5.45
C TYR A 32 1.83 15.36 -4.22
N LYS A 33 2.97 15.48 -3.52
CA LYS A 33 3.21 14.76 -2.26
C LYS A 33 2.13 15.04 -1.23
N LEU A 34 1.81 16.32 -1.01
CA LEU A 34 0.78 16.71 -0.06
C LEU A 34 -0.59 16.12 -0.42
N ALA A 35 -0.97 16.10 -1.70
CA ALA A 35 -2.22 15.48 -2.12
C ALA A 35 -2.24 13.96 -1.84
N ILE A 36 -1.15 13.26 -2.13
CA ILE A 36 -1.01 11.82 -1.89
C ILE A 36 -1.07 11.50 -0.38
N GLU A 37 -0.41 12.32 0.44
CA GLU A 37 -0.46 12.26 1.91
C GLU A 37 -1.89 12.47 2.44
N MET A 38 -2.66 13.36 1.83
CA MET A 38 -4.09 13.56 2.17
C MET A 38 -4.97 12.36 1.85
N GLY A 39 -4.53 11.47 0.96
CA GLY A 39 -5.22 10.21 0.65
C GLY A 39 -5.78 10.09 -0.76
N VAL A 40 -5.48 11.02 -1.69
CA VAL A 40 -5.97 10.85 -3.07
C VAL A 40 -5.33 9.64 -3.76
N SER A 41 -6.06 9.06 -4.70
CA SER A 41 -5.58 7.95 -5.54
C SER A 41 -5.17 8.42 -6.94
N VAL A 42 -5.46 9.66 -7.34
CA VAL A 42 -5.06 10.22 -8.65
C VAL A 42 -4.60 11.67 -8.51
N ILE A 43 -3.47 12.00 -9.14
CA ILE A 43 -2.94 13.36 -9.26
C ILE A 43 -2.96 13.82 -10.72
N GLU A 44 -3.15 15.12 -10.96
CA GLU A 44 -3.28 15.68 -12.30
C GLU A 44 -2.08 16.60 -12.66
N PRO A 45 -1.31 16.24 -13.70
CA PRO A 45 -0.35 17.17 -14.30
C PRO A 45 -0.77 17.68 -15.70
N ASP A 46 -0.81 18.99 -15.86
CA ASP A 46 -0.82 19.67 -17.15
C ASP A 46 0.59 19.61 -17.75
N LEU A 47 0.75 19.26 -19.02
CA LEU A 47 2.06 19.03 -19.63
C LEU A 47 2.33 19.95 -20.81
N VAL A 48 3.51 20.59 -20.77
CA VAL A 48 4.05 21.43 -21.84
C VAL A 48 5.50 21.04 -22.18
N PRO A 49 5.91 21.12 -23.46
CA PRO A 49 7.24 20.70 -23.88
C PRO A 49 8.31 21.76 -23.59
N THR A 50 9.54 21.31 -23.31
CA THR A 50 10.75 22.13 -23.30
C THR A 50 11.43 22.11 -24.67
N ARG A 51 12.34 23.06 -24.92
CA ARG A 51 13.13 23.12 -26.17
C ARG A 51 13.89 21.84 -26.48
N ASP A 52 14.38 21.19 -25.43
CA ASP A 52 15.21 19.98 -25.49
C ASP A 52 14.43 18.68 -25.27
N GLY A 53 13.09 18.74 -25.37
CA GLY A 53 12.26 17.54 -25.55
C GLY A 53 11.78 16.88 -24.26
N TYR A 54 11.73 17.60 -23.15
CA TYR A 54 11.12 17.12 -21.90
C TYR A 54 9.66 17.59 -21.79
N LEU A 55 8.84 16.86 -21.02
CA LEU A 55 7.51 17.31 -20.60
C LEU A 55 7.58 17.80 -19.16
N VAL A 56 7.14 19.04 -18.94
CA VAL A 56 7.14 19.69 -17.63
C VAL A 56 5.71 19.99 -17.22
N ALA A 57 5.42 19.74 -15.95
CA ALA A 57 4.13 19.99 -15.32
C ALA A 57 3.88 21.51 -15.22
N ARG A 58 2.92 22.02 -16.00
CA ARG A 58 2.50 23.42 -16.01
C ARG A 58 1.19 23.60 -16.77
N HIS A 59 0.30 24.42 -16.20
CA HIS A 59 -0.99 24.75 -16.78
C HIS A 59 -0.92 25.47 -18.14
N GLU A 60 0.09 26.31 -18.36
CA GLU A 60 0.23 27.11 -19.57
C GLU A 60 1.68 27.06 -20.08
N PRO A 61 1.93 27.25 -21.39
CA PRO A 61 3.30 27.40 -21.89
C PRO A 61 3.95 28.71 -21.43
N LEU A 62 3.16 29.64 -20.88
CA LEU A 62 3.61 30.91 -20.31
C LEU A 62 4.34 30.71 -18.97
N LEU A 63 5.45 31.42 -18.78
CA LEU A 63 6.25 31.32 -17.56
C LEU A 63 5.95 32.39 -16.52
N SER A 64 5.41 33.57 -16.87
CA SER A 64 5.35 34.69 -15.92
C SER A 64 4.40 34.49 -14.75
N ASP A 65 3.33 33.73 -14.96
CA ASP A 65 2.22 33.68 -14.01
C ASP A 65 2.50 32.74 -12.82
N THR A 66 3.33 31.72 -13.05
CA THR A 66 3.60 30.64 -12.08
C THR A 66 5.09 30.42 -11.83
N THR A 67 5.95 31.35 -12.26
CA THR A 67 7.38 31.32 -11.92
C THR A 67 7.94 32.70 -11.57
N ASN A 68 9.15 32.69 -11.03
CA ASN A 68 9.97 33.88 -10.82
C ASN A 68 10.77 34.31 -12.08
N ILE A 69 10.42 33.89 -13.31
CA ILE A 69 11.20 34.19 -14.54
C ILE A 69 11.54 35.68 -14.71
N ALA A 70 10.65 36.58 -14.26
CA ALA A 70 10.86 38.02 -14.36
C ALA A 70 12.04 38.53 -13.48
N ASP A 71 12.43 37.76 -12.46
CA ASP A 71 13.54 38.07 -11.55
C ASP A 71 14.90 37.60 -12.11
N HIS A 72 14.91 36.93 -13.27
CA HIS A 72 16.10 36.42 -13.95
C HIS A 72 16.55 37.34 -15.10
N PRO A 73 17.48 38.30 -14.86
CA PRO A 73 17.90 39.26 -15.88
C PRO A 73 18.57 38.62 -17.10
N GLU A 74 19.20 37.46 -16.94
CA GLU A 74 19.78 36.67 -18.03
C GLU A 74 18.74 36.18 -19.05
N PHE A 75 17.46 36.15 -18.68
CA PHE A 75 16.36 35.75 -19.55
C PHE A 75 15.52 36.93 -20.05
N ALA A 76 15.81 38.17 -19.64
CA ALA A 76 14.98 39.34 -19.96
C ALA A 76 14.73 39.52 -21.47
N ASP A 77 15.75 39.31 -22.30
CA ASP A 77 15.68 39.45 -23.77
C ASP A 77 14.89 38.33 -24.47
N ARG A 78 14.48 37.29 -23.72
CA ARG A 78 13.73 36.14 -24.22
C ARG A 78 12.21 36.29 -24.07
N ARG A 79 11.76 37.43 -23.55
CA ARG A 79 10.34 37.77 -23.52
C ARG A 79 9.89 38.19 -24.92
N VAL A 80 9.09 37.37 -25.57
CA VAL A 80 8.71 37.54 -26.98
C VAL A 80 7.20 37.58 -27.15
N THR A 81 6.73 37.93 -28.34
CA THR A 81 5.31 37.88 -28.70
C THR A 81 5.05 36.68 -29.60
N LYS A 82 4.12 35.79 -29.20
CA LYS A 82 3.68 34.64 -29.99
C LYS A 82 2.16 34.64 -30.17
N VAL A 83 1.68 33.82 -31.10
CA VAL A 83 0.25 33.56 -31.29
C VAL A 83 -0.05 32.14 -30.84
N ILE A 84 -0.83 31.99 -29.79
CA ILE A 84 -1.29 30.71 -29.25
C ILE A 84 -2.79 30.66 -29.47
N ASP A 85 -3.26 29.66 -30.20
CA ASP A 85 -4.69 29.44 -30.52
C ASP A 85 -5.42 30.68 -31.06
N GLY A 86 -4.71 31.48 -31.87
CA GLY A 86 -5.23 32.71 -32.47
C GLY A 86 -5.14 33.95 -31.58
N TYR A 87 -4.68 33.83 -30.34
CA TYR A 87 -4.48 34.94 -29.41
C TYR A 87 -3.02 35.38 -29.37
N THR A 88 -2.80 36.69 -29.47
CA THR A 88 -1.45 37.28 -29.37
C THR A 88 -1.09 37.47 -27.91
N VAL A 89 0.00 36.83 -27.48
CA VAL A 89 0.49 36.81 -26.09
C VAL A 89 1.94 37.27 -26.09
N THR A 90 2.33 38.09 -25.10
CA THR A 90 3.72 38.50 -24.91
C THR A 90 4.23 38.01 -23.57
N ASP A 91 5.10 37.00 -23.58
CA ASP A 91 5.66 36.39 -22.39
C ASP A 91 6.98 35.63 -22.68
N TRP A 92 7.52 34.95 -21.69
CA TRP A 92 8.50 33.88 -21.84
C TRP A 92 7.77 32.55 -22.00
N PHE A 93 8.18 31.74 -22.99
CA PHE A 93 7.47 30.51 -23.34
C PHE A 93 8.35 29.28 -23.09
N MET A 94 7.77 28.26 -22.44
CA MET A 94 8.42 27.02 -22.02
C MET A 94 9.27 26.37 -23.11
N GLU A 95 8.74 26.28 -24.33
CA GLU A 95 9.38 25.62 -25.45
C GLU A 95 10.61 26.36 -26.00
N ASP A 96 10.86 27.59 -25.56
CA ASP A 96 12.10 28.30 -25.90
C ASP A 96 13.25 27.83 -25.00
N PHE A 97 12.98 27.33 -23.79
CA PHE A 97 13.97 27.04 -22.75
C PHE A 97 14.35 25.56 -22.68
N THR A 98 15.60 25.29 -22.33
CA THR A 98 16.04 23.94 -21.98
C THR A 98 15.57 23.57 -20.58
N LEU A 99 15.47 22.28 -20.28
CA LEU A 99 15.16 21.82 -18.93
C LEU A 99 16.18 22.37 -17.90
N ALA A 100 17.46 22.41 -18.26
CA ALA A 100 18.50 22.93 -17.37
C ALA A 100 18.30 24.41 -17.00
N GLU A 101 17.87 25.24 -17.96
CA GLU A 101 17.49 26.64 -17.70
C GLU A 101 16.22 26.70 -16.84
N LEU A 102 15.19 25.91 -17.17
CA LEU A 102 13.93 25.90 -16.41
C LEU A 102 14.11 25.46 -14.96
N LYS A 103 15.05 24.56 -14.67
CA LYS A 103 15.40 24.14 -13.31
C LYS A 103 16.08 25.23 -12.48
N THR A 104 16.51 26.34 -13.08
CA THR A 104 16.98 27.51 -12.31
C THR A 104 15.84 28.35 -11.78
N LEU A 105 14.64 28.24 -12.35
CA LEU A 105 13.46 28.97 -11.93
C LEU A 105 12.83 28.35 -10.66
N ARG A 106 11.95 29.12 -10.05
CA ARG A 106 11.15 28.70 -8.89
C ARG A 106 9.67 28.94 -9.16
N ALA A 107 8.86 28.00 -8.70
CA ALA A 107 7.42 28.06 -8.78
C ALA A 107 6.87 29.21 -7.93
N LYS A 108 5.69 29.70 -8.35
CA LYS A 108 4.98 30.81 -7.73
C LYS A 108 3.48 30.55 -7.72
N GLU A 109 2.80 30.92 -6.64
CA GLU A 109 1.35 30.95 -6.53
C GLU A 109 0.75 32.10 -7.38
N ARG A 110 -0.13 31.73 -8.32
CA ARG A 110 -0.79 32.67 -9.23
C ARG A 110 -2.00 33.37 -8.59
N LEU A 111 -2.60 32.76 -7.57
CA LEU A 111 -3.76 33.25 -6.83
C LEU A 111 -3.37 33.75 -5.43
N GLY A 112 -2.20 34.38 -5.27
CA GLY A 112 -1.65 34.70 -3.94
C GLY A 112 -2.56 35.57 -3.07
N ALA A 113 -3.42 36.40 -3.66
CA ALA A 113 -4.42 37.17 -2.91
C ALA A 113 -5.49 36.28 -2.26
N GLN A 114 -5.91 35.21 -2.95
CA GLN A 114 -6.89 34.24 -2.46
C GLN A 114 -6.23 33.07 -1.69
N ARG A 115 -4.94 32.82 -1.89
CA ARG A 115 -4.17 31.72 -1.29
C ARG A 115 -2.90 32.22 -0.59
N PRO A 116 -3.01 33.06 0.46
CA PRO A 116 -1.84 33.62 1.14
C PRO A 116 -0.92 32.52 1.72
N GLU A 117 -1.49 31.41 2.21
CA GLU A 117 -0.70 30.28 2.74
C GLU A 117 0.08 29.53 1.66
N SER A 118 -0.48 29.40 0.45
CA SER A 118 0.25 28.83 -0.69
C SER A 118 1.34 29.80 -1.18
N GLN A 119 1.04 31.11 -1.15
CA GLN A 119 1.99 32.16 -1.53
C GLN A 119 3.24 32.19 -0.65
N ASP A 120 3.17 31.76 0.62
CA ASP A 120 4.36 31.66 1.49
C ASP A 120 5.44 30.71 0.93
N TYR A 121 5.08 29.84 -0.02
CA TYR A 121 6.00 28.94 -0.71
C TYR A 121 6.58 29.50 -2.02
N ASP A 122 6.25 30.74 -2.39
CA ASP A 122 6.83 31.40 -3.54
C ASP A 122 8.36 31.37 -3.48
N GLY A 123 8.99 30.93 -4.57
CA GLY A 123 10.46 30.86 -4.65
C GLY A 123 11.10 29.61 -4.02
N GLN A 124 10.32 28.71 -3.41
CA GLN A 124 10.88 27.55 -2.70
C GLN A 124 11.05 26.32 -3.61
N PHE A 125 10.09 26.06 -4.49
CA PHE A 125 10.01 24.81 -5.25
C PHE A 125 10.47 24.94 -6.70
N GLN A 126 11.00 23.86 -7.26
CA GLN A 126 11.41 23.79 -8.66
C GLN A 126 10.25 23.38 -9.58
N LEU A 127 10.42 23.58 -10.88
CA LEU A 127 9.51 23.04 -11.90
C LEU A 127 9.66 21.53 -11.98
N THR A 128 8.56 20.81 -12.12
CA THR A 128 8.50 19.33 -12.07
C THR A 128 8.34 18.74 -13.48
N THR A 129 9.12 17.71 -13.81
CA THR A 129 8.97 16.92 -15.05
C THR A 129 7.97 15.79 -14.89
N LEU A 130 7.47 15.25 -16.00
CA LEU A 130 6.65 14.03 -15.96
C LEU A 130 7.41 12.84 -15.35
N GLU A 131 8.70 12.69 -15.68
CA GLU A 131 9.56 11.65 -15.12
C GLU A 131 9.66 11.74 -13.60
N GLU A 132 9.79 12.94 -13.03
CA GLU A 132 9.81 13.14 -11.57
C GLU A 132 8.47 12.79 -10.92
N ILE A 133 7.34 13.03 -11.60
CA ILE A 133 6.02 12.63 -11.11
C ILE A 133 5.89 11.11 -11.13
N ILE A 134 6.31 10.43 -12.20
CA ILE A 134 6.31 8.97 -12.30
C ILE A 134 7.20 8.35 -11.21
N ALA A 135 8.37 8.94 -10.96
CA ALA A 135 9.26 8.52 -9.89
C ALA A 135 8.60 8.65 -8.51
N LEU A 136 7.87 9.74 -8.25
CA LEU A 136 7.13 9.93 -7.00
C LEU A 136 6.06 8.85 -6.79
N VAL A 137 5.21 8.60 -7.77
CA VAL A 137 4.11 7.62 -7.59
C VAL A 137 4.63 6.19 -7.44
N ARG A 138 5.77 5.86 -8.04
CA ARG A 138 6.46 4.58 -7.84
C ARG A 138 7.11 4.46 -6.48
N GLN A 139 7.71 5.55 -5.99
CA GLN A 139 8.25 5.59 -4.65
C GLN A 139 7.14 5.31 -3.62
N VAL A 140 5.99 5.98 -3.76
CA VAL A 140 4.82 5.76 -2.88
C VAL A 140 4.35 4.32 -2.94
N GLU A 141 4.27 3.72 -4.14
CA GLU A 141 3.88 2.32 -4.29
C GLU A 141 4.88 1.37 -3.63
N ALA A 142 6.19 1.61 -3.78
CA ALA A 142 7.21 0.79 -3.13
C ALA A 142 7.22 0.93 -1.60
N GLU A 143 6.89 2.12 -1.08
CA GLU A 143 6.89 2.41 0.36
C GLU A 143 5.59 2.01 1.06
N THR A 144 4.46 1.99 0.36
CA THR A 144 3.14 1.88 0.98
C THR A 144 2.20 0.86 0.33
N GLY A 145 2.58 0.25 -0.80
CA GLY A 145 1.70 -0.56 -1.63
C GLY A 145 0.60 0.23 -2.38
N ARG A 146 0.39 1.52 -2.04
CA ARG A 146 -0.66 2.34 -2.67
C ARG A 146 -0.30 2.66 -4.12
N LYS A 147 -1.17 2.22 -5.03
CA LYS A 147 -1.07 2.56 -6.46
C LYS A 147 -1.71 3.91 -6.74
N ILE A 148 -0.87 4.92 -6.96
CA ILE A 148 -1.33 6.26 -7.36
C ILE A 148 -1.40 6.36 -8.89
N GLY A 149 -2.53 6.80 -9.43
CA GLY A 149 -2.71 7.12 -10.84
C GLY A 149 -2.33 8.56 -11.19
N ILE A 150 -2.13 8.83 -12.48
CA ILE A 150 -1.88 10.16 -13.02
C ILE A 150 -2.87 10.48 -14.13
N ALA A 151 -3.38 11.71 -14.15
CA ALA A 151 -4.27 12.21 -15.19
C ALA A 151 -3.60 13.31 -16.04
N PRO A 152 -2.63 12.98 -16.93
CA PRO A 152 -1.87 14.00 -17.64
C PRO A 152 -2.69 14.74 -18.70
N GLU A 153 -2.77 16.07 -18.63
CA GLU A 153 -3.33 16.92 -19.69
C GLU A 153 -2.24 17.31 -20.70
N THR A 154 -2.49 17.10 -22.00
CA THR A 154 -1.65 17.70 -23.04
C THR A 154 -2.15 19.12 -23.34
N LYS A 155 -1.37 20.14 -22.93
CA LYS A 155 -1.72 21.56 -23.16
C LYS A 155 -1.40 22.00 -24.58
N HIS A 156 -2.38 22.64 -25.22
CA HIS A 156 -2.25 23.21 -26.58
C HIS A 156 -1.51 22.29 -27.57
N PRO A 157 -1.91 21.01 -27.73
CA PRO A 157 -1.19 20.06 -28.57
C PRO A 157 -1.09 20.52 -30.03
N THR A 158 -2.08 21.24 -30.58
CA THR A 158 -1.98 21.77 -31.95
C THR A 158 -0.93 22.88 -32.06
N TYR A 159 -0.86 23.79 -31.09
CA TYR A 159 0.18 24.81 -31.03
C TYR A 159 1.57 24.16 -30.92
N SER A 160 1.74 23.24 -29.97
CA SER A 160 3.00 22.53 -29.77
C SER A 160 3.45 21.77 -31.02
N LEU A 161 2.51 21.10 -31.71
CA LEU A 161 2.79 20.38 -32.94
C LEU A 161 3.23 21.33 -34.06
N SER A 162 2.70 22.55 -34.13
CA SER A 162 3.12 23.57 -35.10
C SER A 162 4.59 23.99 -34.93
N LEU A 163 5.14 23.78 -33.74
CA LEU A 163 6.55 24.04 -33.39
C LEU A 163 7.43 22.80 -33.51
N GLY A 164 6.84 21.64 -33.87
CA GLY A 164 7.54 20.37 -34.01
C GLY A 164 7.51 19.49 -32.75
N PHE A 165 6.75 19.87 -31.73
CA PHE A 165 6.58 19.06 -30.51
C PHE A 165 5.24 18.32 -30.55
N ASP A 166 5.32 17.02 -30.82
CA ASP A 166 4.16 16.13 -30.75
C ASP A 166 3.95 15.65 -29.31
N THR A 167 3.29 16.48 -28.49
CA THR A 167 3.16 16.23 -27.04
C THR A 167 2.43 14.93 -26.71
N SER A 168 1.51 14.47 -27.56
CA SER A 168 0.87 13.16 -27.41
C SER A 168 1.84 12.00 -27.62
N GLN A 169 2.70 12.07 -28.64
CA GLN A 169 3.76 11.07 -28.83
C GLN A 169 4.79 11.13 -27.71
N MET A 170 5.24 12.33 -27.34
CA MET A 170 6.20 12.52 -26.25
C MET A 170 5.70 11.94 -24.92
N LEU A 171 4.42 12.14 -24.61
CA LEU A 171 3.79 11.59 -23.39
C LEU A 171 3.84 10.06 -23.38
N VAL A 172 3.39 9.43 -24.47
CA VAL A 172 3.42 7.97 -24.59
C VAL A 172 4.85 7.43 -24.54
N ASP A 173 5.80 8.10 -25.19
CA ASP A 173 7.22 7.71 -25.18
C ASP A 173 7.79 7.72 -23.76
N VAL A 174 7.49 8.74 -22.95
CA VAL A 174 7.92 8.81 -21.55
C VAL A 174 7.27 7.70 -20.72
N LEU A 175 5.95 7.51 -20.83
CA LEU A 175 5.23 6.46 -20.08
C LEU A 175 5.78 5.06 -20.38
N VAL A 176 6.01 4.75 -21.66
CA VAL A 176 6.58 3.46 -22.09
C VAL A 176 8.02 3.31 -21.64
N ARG A 177 8.84 4.35 -21.81
CA ARG A 177 10.26 4.34 -21.42
C ARG A 177 10.44 4.14 -19.92
N GLU A 178 9.58 4.76 -19.12
CA GLU A 178 9.58 4.56 -17.67
C GLU A 178 8.93 3.23 -17.27
N GLY A 179 8.12 2.59 -18.14
CA GLY A 179 7.37 1.37 -17.83
C GLY A 179 6.13 1.62 -16.97
N PHE A 180 5.56 2.82 -17.04
CA PHE A 180 4.31 3.20 -16.36
C PHE A 180 3.13 3.01 -17.32
N THR A 181 2.83 1.75 -17.64
CA THR A 181 1.92 1.36 -18.73
C THR A 181 0.59 0.76 -18.26
N ASP A 182 0.25 0.92 -16.99
CA ASP A 182 -1.01 0.42 -16.41
C ASP A 182 -2.19 1.31 -16.87
N ARG A 183 -3.15 0.71 -17.59
CA ARG A 183 -4.34 1.39 -18.12
C ARG A 183 -5.17 2.05 -17.02
N GLU A 184 -5.30 1.40 -15.87
CA GLU A 184 -6.15 1.87 -14.78
C GLU A 184 -5.49 3.02 -13.99
N ARG A 185 -4.24 3.36 -14.31
CA ARG A 185 -3.47 4.41 -13.63
C ARG A 185 -3.12 5.60 -14.50
N VAL A 186 -3.52 5.62 -15.78
CA VAL A 186 -3.16 6.69 -16.71
C VAL A 186 -4.39 7.18 -17.48
N PHE A 187 -4.78 8.43 -17.20
CA PHE A 187 -5.94 9.09 -17.79
C PHE A 187 -5.48 10.28 -18.66
N ILE A 188 -5.15 10.02 -19.93
CA ILE A 188 -4.62 11.07 -20.82
C ILE A 188 -5.76 11.99 -21.25
N GLN A 189 -5.62 13.29 -20.94
CA GLN A 189 -6.67 14.27 -21.18
C GLN A 189 -6.27 15.39 -22.14
N SER A 190 -7.26 15.92 -22.86
CA SER A 190 -7.09 17.14 -23.69
C SER A 190 -8.42 17.79 -24.04
N PHE A 191 -8.39 19.10 -24.29
CA PHE A 191 -9.50 19.85 -24.89
C PHE A 191 -9.61 19.63 -26.40
N GLU A 192 -8.51 19.26 -27.07
CA GLU A 192 -8.50 19.11 -28.51
C GLU A 192 -8.86 17.67 -28.89
N SER A 193 -9.97 17.45 -29.63
CA SER A 193 -10.33 16.08 -30.00
C SER A 193 -9.37 15.46 -31.02
N GLY A 194 -8.73 16.29 -31.85
CA GLY A 194 -7.86 15.83 -32.94
C GLY A 194 -6.64 15.05 -32.45
N ASN A 195 -6.00 15.46 -31.35
CA ASN A 195 -4.85 14.73 -30.82
C ASN A 195 -5.29 13.48 -30.05
N LEU A 196 -6.43 13.50 -29.36
CA LEU A 196 -6.98 12.30 -28.68
C LEU A 196 -7.39 11.21 -29.69
N ILE A 197 -8.03 11.58 -30.80
CA ILE A 197 -8.33 10.62 -31.88
C ILE A 197 -7.03 10.03 -32.44
N ARG A 198 -6.02 10.87 -32.68
CA ARG A 198 -4.71 10.39 -33.15
C ARG A 198 -3.99 9.50 -32.13
N LEU A 199 -4.14 9.81 -30.84
CA LEU A 199 -3.61 9.02 -29.74
C LEU A 199 -4.22 7.60 -29.75
N HIS A 200 -5.55 7.53 -29.86
CA HIS A 200 -6.33 6.29 -29.95
C HIS A 200 -6.02 5.47 -31.21
N GLU A 201 -6.07 6.09 -32.39
CA GLU A 201 -6.00 5.35 -33.67
C GLU A 201 -4.57 5.00 -34.09
N THR A 202 -3.57 5.76 -33.64
CA THR A 202 -2.20 5.66 -34.19
C THR A 202 -1.13 5.49 -33.12
N ILE A 203 -1.04 6.39 -32.14
CA ILE A 203 0.13 6.45 -31.24
C ILE A 203 0.14 5.27 -30.27
N MET A 204 -0.96 5.05 -29.52
CA MET A 204 -1.02 3.97 -28.53
C MET A 204 -0.93 2.57 -29.16
N PRO A 205 -1.65 2.28 -30.27
CA PRO A 205 -1.48 1.00 -30.97
C PRO A 205 -0.06 0.76 -31.48
N ALA A 206 0.63 1.80 -31.98
CA ALA A 206 2.01 1.67 -32.44
C ALA A 206 2.99 1.41 -31.28
N ALA A 207 2.70 1.92 -30.08
CA ALA A 207 3.47 1.71 -28.88
C ALA A 207 3.11 0.42 -28.12
N GLY A 208 2.03 -0.28 -28.50
CA GLY A 208 1.56 -1.49 -27.82
C GLY A 208 0.96 -1.24 -26.44
N VAL A 209 0.39 -0.05 -26.23
CA VAL A 209 -0.28 0.37 -24.98
C VAL A 209 -1.72 0.76 -25.27
N ASP A 210 -2.53 0.88 -24.23
CA ASP A 210 -3.93 1.28 -24.31
C ASP A 210 -4.32 2.01 -23.02
N PHE A 211 -4.05 3.32 -22.96
CA PHE A 211 -4.38 4.16 -21.80
C PHE A 211 -5.81 4.69 -21.87
N GLN A 212 -6.37 5.07 -20.72
CA GLN A 212 -7.69 5.71 -20.70
C GLN A 212 -7.60 7.12 -21.30
N ILE A 213 -8.60 7.47 -22.11
CA ILE A 213 -8.68 8.79 -22.76
C ILE A 213 -9.82 9.61 -22.16
N VAL A 214 -9.50 10.86 -21.80
CA VAL A 214 -10.46 11.85 -21.29
C VAL A 214 -10.63 12.99 -22.29
N GLN A 215 -11.83 13.13 -22.84
CA GLN A 215 -12.19 14.31 -23.64
C GLN A 215 -12.65 15.43 -22.71
N LEU A 216 -11.86 16.51 -22.61
CA LEU A 216 -12.28 17.72 -21.90
C LEU A 216 -13.25 18.53 -22.74
N GLY A 217 -14.28 19.08 -22.10
CA GLY A 217 -15.27 19.95 -22.74
C GLY A 217 -16.72 19.66 -22.33
N ASN A 218 -17.63 20.55 -22.73
CA ASN A 218 -19.01 20.58 -22.24
C ASN A 218 -20.00 19.89 -23.19
N ALA A 219 -19.58 18.84 -23.90
CA ALA A 219 -20.49 18.06 -24.74
C ALA A 219 -21.55 17.38 -23.86
N ALA A 220 -22.83 17.62 -24.14
CA ALA A 220 -23.94 17.12 -23.31
C ALA A 220 -25.04 16.40 -24.11
N THR A 221 -25.05 16.54 -25.44
CA THR A 221 -26.07 15.88 -26.28
C THR A 221 -25.68 14.44 -26.56
N PRO A 222 -26.65 13.51 -26.67
CA PRO A 222 -26.36 12.12 -27.01
C PRO A 222 -25.53 11.97 -28.30
N GLU A 223 -25.78 12.80 -29.32
CA GLU A 223 -25.06 12.72 -30.59
C GLU A 223 -23.59 13.14 -30.46
N ALA A 224 -23.30 14.16 -29.66
CA ALA A 224 -21.93 14.62 -29.43
C ALA A 224 -21.17 13.61 -28.56
N LEU A 225 -21.80 13.10 -27.51
CA LEU A 225 -21.22 12.08 -26.63
C LEU A 225 -20.98 10.76 -27.36
N ALA A 226 -21.88 10.37 -28.28
CA ALA A 226 -21.69 9.17 -29.10
C ALA A 226 -20.48 9.27 -30.05
N GLN A 227 -20.11 10.49 -30.47
CA GLN A 227 -18.87 10.71 -31.25
C GLN A 227 -17.63 10.59 -30.36
N ILE A 228 -17.72 11.04 -29.10
CA ILE A 228 -16.63 10.94 -28.12
C ILE A 228 -16.39 9.49 -27.69
N ALA A 229 -17.46 8.73 -27.45
CA ALA A 229 -17.43 7.31 -27.05
C ALA A 229 -16.75 6.37 -28.08
N VAL A 230 -16.41 6.87 -29.27
CA VAL A 230 -15.64 6.10 -30.27
C VAL A 230 -14.17 5.99 -29.88
N TYR A 231 -13.62 6.98 -29.17
CA TYR A 231 -12.18 7.06 -28.88
C TYR A 231 -11.82 7.38 -27.43
N ALA A 232 -12.80 7.77 -26.61
CA ALA A 232 -12.60 8.15 -25.21
C ALA A 232 -13.39 7.26 -24.26
N ASP A 233 -12.86 7.10 -23.05
CA ASP A 233 -13.48 6.36 -21.94
C ASP A 233 -14.21 7.32 -20.98
N ILE A 234 -13.76 8.57 -20.94
CA ILE A 234 -14.19 9.56 -19.95
C ILE A 234 -14.48 10.90 -20.64
N VAL A 235 -15.50 11.61 -20.17
CA VAL A 235 -15.71 13.03 -20.44
C VAL A 235 -15.39 13.86 -19.20
N GLY A 236 -14.61 14.91 -19.38
CA GLY A 236 -14.29 15.88 -18.33
C GLY A 236 -14.94 17.23 -18.62
N PRO A 237 -16.20 17.46 -18.22
CA PRO A 237 -16.86 18.74 -18.42
C PRO A 237 -16.51 19.74 -17.31
N SER A 238 -16.81 21.01 -17.55
CA SER A 238 -16.92 21.94 -16.43
C SER A 238 -18.07 21.50 -15.51
N LYS A 239 -17.88 21.58 -14.18
CA LYS A 239 -18.93 21.36 -13.18
C LYS A 239 -20.19 22.19 -13.44
N ASP A 240 -20.04 23.37 -14.05
CA ASP A 240 -21.15 24.27 -14.39
C ASP A 240 -21.99 23.78 -15.58
N ALA A 241 -21.46 22.84 -16.39
CA ALA A 241 -22.23 22.17 -17.44
C ALA A 241 -23.16 21.09 -16.88
N ILE A 242 -22.94 20.67 -15.63
CA ILE A 242 -23.77 19.70 -14.91
C ILE A 242 -24.81 20.45 -14.07
N ARG A 243 -24.36 21.37 -13.21
CA ARG A 243 -25.24 22.15 -12.31
C ARG A 243 -25.35 23.58 -12.81
N LEU A 244 -26.51 23.93 -13.38
CA LEU A 244 -26.69 25.17 -14.11
C LEU A 244 -26.79 26.38 -13.17
N ARG A 245 -26.07 27.45 -13.49
CA ARG A 245 -26.00 28.68 -12.70
C ARG A 245 -26.29 29.93 -13.52
N ALA A 246 -26.77 30.97 -12.84
CA ALA A 246 -27.03 32.29 -13.41
C ALA A 246 -26.18 33.36 -12.71
N ARG A 247 -25.83 34.42 -13.44
CA ARG A 247 -25.05 35.54 -12.89
C ARG A 247 -25.91 36.38 -11.95
N LEU A 248 -25.37 36.73 -10.78
CA LEU A 248 -25.99 37.64 -9.82
C LEU A 248 -25.96 39.08 -10.34
N ALA A 249 -26.94 39.88 -9.93
CA ALA A 249 -26.98 41.31 -10.21
C ALA A 249 -25.86 42.04 -9.44
N GLU A 250 -25.72 41.73 -8.16
CA GLU A 250 -24.66 42.23 -7.29
C GLU A 250 -23.88 41.03 -6.70
N PRO A 251 -22.54 41.08 -6.63
CA PRO A 251 -21.77 40.04 -5.97
C PRO A 251 -22.08 39.95 -4.48
N VAL A 252 -21.82 38.78 -3.88
CA VAL A 252 -21.98 38.52 -2.44
C VAL A 252 -20.61 38.31 -1.80
N ASP A 253 -20.45 38.92 -0.62
CA ASP A 253 -19.34 38.75 0.32
C ASP A 253 -19.80 37.74 1.40
N ALA A 254 -19.28 36.53 1.31
CA ALA A 254 -19.63 35.36 2.09
C ALA A 254 -18.71 35.14 3.28
N ASP A 255 -17.45 35.56 3.21
CA ASP A 255 -16.48 35.43 4.30
C ASP A 255 -16.39 36.66 5.21
N GLY A 256 -16.98 37.79 4.78
CA GLY A 256 -17.08 39.02 5.54
C GLY A 256 -15.81 39.87 5.53
N ASP A 257 -14.90 39.64 4.58
CA ASP A 257 -13.65 40.39 4.47
C ASP A 257 -13.82 41.80 3.83
N GLY A 258 -15.02 42.08 3.30
CA GLY A 258 -15.39 43.33 2.65
C GLY A 258 -15.22 43.33 1.12
N VAL A 259 -14.84 42.20 0.52
CA VAL A 259 -14.65 42.00 -0.91
C VAL A 259 -15.65 40.97 -1.42
N ALA A 260 -16.72 41.42 -2.07
CA ALA A 260 -17.73 40.50 -2.60
C ALA A 260 -17.26 39.78 -3.87
N GLU A 261 -16.90 38.49 -3.77
CA GLU A 261 -16.43 37.70 -4.91
C GLU A 261 -17.43 36.68 -5.47
N ILE A 262 -18.46 36.24 -4.74
CA ILE A 262 -19.47 35.30 -5.27
C ILE A 262 -20.31 36.00 -6.34
N ARG A 263 -20.28 35.49 -7.58
CA ARG A 263 -20.95 36.11 -8.75
C ARG A 263 -22.08 35.29 -9.35
N PHE A 264 -22.32 34.08 -8.86
CA PHE A 264 -23.28 33.16 -9.46
C PHE A 264 -24.19 32.53 -8.43
N GLN A 265 -25.40 32.18 -8.86
CA GLN A 265 -26.38 31.43 -8.10
C GLN A 265 -26.86 30.23 -8.92
N LEU A 266 -26.96 29.08 -8.29
CA LEU A 266 -27.52 27.87 -8.88
C LEU A 266 -29.00 28.06 -9.19
N THR A 267 -29.41 27.60 -10.37
CA THR A 267 -30.80 27.68 -10.83
C THR A 267 -31.69 26.58 -10.25
N GLY A 268 -31.09 25.57 -9.62
CA GLY A 268 -31.76 24.32 -9.22
C GLY A 268 -31.95 23.31 -10.36
N GLN A 269 -31.50 23.65 -11.58
CA GLN A 269 -31.56 22.75 -12.73
C GLN A 269 -30.24 22.00 -12.92
N THR A 270 -30.34 20.73 -13.30
CA THR A 270 -29.22 19.90 -13.74
C THR A 270 -29.35 19.54 -15.21
N SER A 271 -28.23 19.37 -15.90
CA SER A 271 -28.23 18.88 -17.28
C SER A 271 -28.35 17.35 -17.32
N ALA A 272 -28.73 16.82 -18.48
CA ALA A 272 -28.77 15.37 -18.72
C ALA A 272 -27.40 14.77 -19.10
N LEU A 273 -26.30 15.50 -18.87
CA LEU A 273 -24.96 15.10 -19.33
C LEU A 273 -24.54 13.74 -18.75
N ILE A 274 -24.67 13.56 -17.44
CA ILE A 274 -24.27 12.33 -16.74
C ILE A 274 -25.06 11.13 -17.28
N GLU A 275 -26.39 11.23 -17.28
CA GLU A 275 -27.26 10.17 -17.80
C GLU A 275 -26.95 9.80 -19.26
N ASN A 276 -26.71 10.80 -20.11
CA ASN A 276 -26.39 10.56 -21.53
C ASN A 276 -25.02 9.92 -21.71
N ALA A 277 -24.01 10.31 -20.92
CA ALA A 277 -22.67 9.76 -20.97
C ALA A 277 -22.67 8.30 -20.48
N HIS A 278 -23.30 8.02 -19.34
CA HIS A 278 -23.37 6.68 -18.77
C HIS A 278 -24.08 5.67 -19.69
N LYS A 279 -25.15 6.08 -20.39
CA LYS A 279 -25.82 5.24 -21.40
C LYS A 279 -24.92 4.82 -22.56
N LEU A 280 -23.82 5.55 -22.77
CA LEU A 280 -22.83 5.29 -23.81
C LEU A 280 -21.56 4.62 -23.24
N GLY A 281 -21.53 4.31 -21.94
CA GLY A 281 -20.37 3.72 -21.28
C GLY A 281 -19.24 4.72 -20.99
N LEU A 282 -19.53 6.03 -21.00
CA LEU A 282 -18.55 7.08 -20.68
C LEU A 282 -18.62 7.46 -19.20
N LYS A 283 -17.48 7.44 -18.49
CA LYS A 283 -17.36 8.04 -17.16
C LYS A 283 -17.40 9.57 -17.25
N VAL A 284 -17.82 10.25 -16.18
CA VAL A 284 -17.95 11.71 -16.08
C VAL A 284 -17.15 12.23 -14.88
N ILE A 285 -16.07 12.97 -15.16
CA ILE A 285 -15.17 13.52 -14.14
C ILE A 285 -15.07 15.04 -14.32
N PRO A 286 -15.96 15.85 -13.71
CA PRO A 286 -15.95 17.30 -13.90
C PRO A 286 -14.80 18.03 -13.23
N TYR A 287 -14.47 19.19 -13.79
CA TYR A 287 -13.53 20.16 -13.22
C TYR A 287 -14.17 21.55 -13.02
N THR A 288 -13.74 22.41 -12.11
CA THR A 288 -12.90 22.14 -10.93
C THR A 288 -13.66 22.66 -9.72
N VAL A 289 -13.78 21.84 -8.67
CA VAL A 289 -14.31 22.30 -7.39
C VAL A 289 -13.22 23.08 -6.64
N ARG A 290 -13.61 24.19 -6.01
CA ARG A 290 -12.68 25.13 -5.37
C ARG A 290 -13.30 25.73 -4.12
N ALA A 291 -12.49 25.87 -3.07
CA ALA A 291 -12.94 26.40 -1.79
C ALA A 291 -12.94 27.93 -1.72
N GLU A 292 -12.18 28.63 -2.57
CA GLU A 292 -12.08 30.09 -2.50
C GLU A 292 -13.38 30.76 -2.94
N GLU A 293 -13.73 31.86 -2.28
CA GLU A 293 -15.01 32.55 -2.40
C GLU A 293 -15.40 32.82 -3.86
N GLY A 294 -14.49 33.41 -4.65
CA GLY A 294 -14.77 33.78 -6.04
C GLY A 294 -15.12 32.61 -6.98
N PHE A 295 -14.87 31.37 -6.58
CA PHE A 295 -15.25 30.17 -7.35
C PHE A 295 -16.53 29.49 -6.87
N GLN A 296 -17.03 29.86 -5.68
CA GLN A 296 -18.28 29.36 -5.12
C GLN A 296 -19.50 29.97 -5.81
N ALA A 297 -20.68 29.43 -5.48
CA ALA A 297 -21.97 29.92 -5.93
C ALA A 297 -22.96 29.94 -4.76
N LEU A 298 -24.04 30.71 -4.89
CA LEU A 298 -25.18 30.57 -3.99
C LEU A 298 -26.04 29.37 -4.40
N ASN A 299 -26.60 28.67 -3.42
CA ASN A 299 -27.68 27.72 -3.59
C ASN A 299 -28.95 28.41 -4.13
N PRO A 300 -29.93 27.66 -4.66
CA PRO A 300 -31.18 28.23 -5.16
C PRO A 300 -31.97 29.04 -4.11
N ASP A 301 -31.79 28.73 -2.83
CA ASP A 301 -32.39 29.46 -1.70
C ASP A 301 -31.62 30.73 -1.29
N GLY A 302 -30.48 31.01 -1.93
CA GLY A 302 -29.64 32.17 -1.68
C GLY A 302 -28.57 31.96 -0.59
N THR A 303 -28.48 30.76 0.01
CA THR A 303 -27.39 30.43 0.93
C THR A 303 -26.09 30.16 0.20
N VAL A 304 -24.93 30.36 0.85
CA VAL A 304 -23.63 30.07 0.25
C VAL A 304 -23.45 28.55 0.13
N GLN A 305 -22.99 28.08 -1.03
CA GLN A 305 -22.60 26.68 -1.21
C GLN A 305 -21.11 26.53 -0.95
N SER A 306 -20.75 25.75 0.08
CA SER A 306 -19.36 25.38 0.32
C SER A 306 -18.86 24.37 -0.71
N ALA A 307 -17.53 24.27 -0.87
CA ALA A 307 -16.91 23.24 -1.72
C ALA A 307 -17.34 21.82 -1.31
N ALA A 308 -17.40 21.50 -0.01
CA ALA A 308 -17.86 20.20 0.48
C ALA A 308 -19.32 19.91 0.06
N GLN A 309 -20.20 20.91 0.13
CA GLN A 309 -21.59 20.78 -0.33
C GLN A 309 -21.68 20.63 -1.85
N GLU A 310 -20.79 21.27 -2.60
CA GLU A 310 -20.70 21.08 -4.07
C GLU A 310 -20.22 19.67 -4.41
N VAL A 311 -19.20 19.15 -3.73
CA VAL A 311 -18.74 17.76 -3.88
C VAL A 311 -19.87 16.77 -3.60
N ALA A 312 -20.50 16.85 -2.42
CA ALA A 312 -21.60 15.96 -2.06
C ALA A 312 -22.76 16.01 -3.08
N ALA A 313 -23.08 17.20 -3.61
CA ALA A 313 -24.10 17.35 -4.63
C ALA A 313 -23.70 16.71 -5.98
N LEU A 314 -22.43 16.75 -6.36
CA LEU A 314 -21.93 16.09 -7.57
C LEU A 314 -21.92 14.56 -7.41
N ILE A 315 -21.47 14.05 -6.25
CA ILE A 315 -21.50 12.62 -5.92
C ILE A 315 -22.93 12.08 -6.02
N ALA A 316 -23.89 12.77 -5.40
CA ALA A 316 -25.30 12.38 -5.45
C ALA A 316 -25.89 12.36 -6.88
N LEU A 317 -25.34 13.17 -7.79
CA LEU A 317 -25.73 13.20 -9.20
C LEU A 317 -25.09 12.07 -10.04
N GLY A 318 -24.15 11.31 -9.50
CA GLY A 318 -23.52 10.17 -10.17
C GLY A 318 -22.29 10.54 -11.01
N VAL A 319 -21.53 11.58 -10.64
CA VAL A 319 -20.21 11.77 -11.27
C VAL A 319 -19.28 10.64 -10.85
N ASP A 320 -18.43 10.14 -11.75
CA ASP A 320 -17.49 9.03 -11.52
C ASP A 320 -16.19 9.48 -10.83
N GLY A 321 -16.01 10.78 -10.69
CA GLY A 321 -14.90 11.42 -10.02
C GLY A 321 -15.03 12.92 -10.11
N LEU A 322 -14.08 13.67 -9.57
CA LEU A 322 -14.03 15.13 -9.75
C LEU A 322 -12.63 15.68 -9.48
N PHE A 323 -12.30 16.76 -10.19
CA PHE A 323 -11.08 17.54 -9.96
C PHE A 323 -11.33 18.60 -8.88
N ILE A 324 -10.45 18.65 -7.88
CA ILE A 324 -10.52 19.62 -6.78
C ILE A 324 -9.13 20.16 -6.42
N ASP A 325 -9.05 21.45 -6.08
CA ASP A 325 -7.79 22.12 -5.69
C ASP A 325 -7.43 21.85 -4.21
N GLN A 326 -8.42 21.53 -3.37
CA GLN A 326 -8.29 21.17 -1.95
C GLN A 326 -8.73 19.69 -1.73
N PRO A 327 -7.82 18.72 -1.93
CA PRO A 327 -8.20 17.31 -1.92
C PRO A 327 -8.80 16.80 -0.61
N ASP A 328 -8.34 17.30 0.52
CA ASP A 328 -8.85 16.99 1.86
C ASP A 328 -10.36 17.29 1.99
N ILE A 329 -10.84 18.39 1.42
CA ILE A 329 -12.27 18.73 1.40
C ILE A 329 -13.05 17.71 0.56
N GLY A 330 -12.51 17.31 -0.59
CA GLY A 330 -13.15 16.32 -1.47
C GLY A 330 -13.23 14.95 -0.83
N LEU A 331 -12.12 14.48 -0.26
CA LEU A 331 -12.04 13.21 0.46
C LEU A 331 -12.96 13.20 1.67
N LYS A 332 -12.98 14.27 2.47
CA LYS A 332 -13.89 14.38 3.60
C LYS A 332 -15.35 14.33 3.15
N ALA A 333 -15.73 15.05 2.10
CA ALA A 333 -17.10 15.04 1.61
C ALA A 333 -17.52 13.66 1.07
N LEU A 334 -16.60 12.91 0.44
CA LEU A 334 -16.83 11.53 0.03
C LEU A 334 -17.02 10.61 1.26
N LEU A 335 -16.16 10.73 2.27
CA LEU A 335 -16.28 9.97 3.52
C LEU A 335 -17.58 10.28 4.26
N ASP A 336 -17.96 11.55 4.36
CA ASP A 336 -19.24 11.97 4.94
C ASP A 336 -20.43 11.40 4.15
N TYR A 337 -20.29 11.28 2.82
CA TYR A 337 -21.31 10.66 1.97
C TYR A 337 -21.39 9.15 2.21
N LEU A 338 -20.26 8.44 2.28
CA LEU A 338 -20.21 7.01 2.59
C LEU A 338 -20.82 6.67 3.97
N ARG A 339 -20.58 7.54 4.96
CA ARG A 339 -21.10 7.39 6.32
C ARG A 339 -22.53 7.87 6.49
N SER A 340 -23.19 8.41 5.45
CA SER A 340 -24.53 9.00 5.62
C SER A 340 -25.59 7.99 6.07
N ASP A 341 -25.30 6.71 5.87
CA ASP A 341 -26.19 5.61 6.21
C ASP A 341 -25.76 4.85 7.49
N ALA A 342 -24.59 5.15 8.05
CA ALA A 342 -24.12 4.54 9.29
C ALA A 342 -24.91 5.11 10.47
N THR A 343 -25.38 4.24 11.36
CA THR A 343 -26.13 4.64 12.55
C THR A 343 -25.34 4.37 13.82
N ALA A 344 -25.96 4.66 14.98
CA ALA A 344 -25.44 4.26 16.28
C ALA A 344 -26.22 3.07 16.86
N GLU A 345 -26.94 2.36 16.00
CA GLU A 345 -27.75 1.17 16.32
C GLU A 345 -27.14 -0.05 15.64
N ASN A 346 -27.40 -1.24 16.18
CA ASN A 346 -27.03 -2.50 15.55
C ASN A 346 -27.71 -2.66 14.18
N ASP A 347 -26.91 -2.64 13.13
CA ASP A 347 -27.32 -2.65 11.74
C ASP A 347 -27.14 -4.03 11.09
N MET A 348 -27.92 -4.26 10.02
CA MET A 348 -27.72 -5.41 9.12
C MET A 348 -27.53 -4.90 7.70
N LEU A 349 -26.33 -5.06 7.16
CA LEU A 349 -25.87 -4.54 5.87
C LEU A 349 -25.56 -5.71 4.91
N THR A 350 -25.94 -5.57 3.64
CA THR A 350 -25.71 -6.60 2.59
C THR A 350 -25.40 -5.96 1.24
N GLY A 351 -24.15 -6.03 0.75
CA GLY A 351 -23.68 -5.41 -0.50
C GLY A 351 -24.27 -6.03 -1.76
N GLY A 352 -24.28 -7.36 -1.81
CA GLY A 352 -24.95 -8.13 -2.85
C GLY A 352 -24.02 -8.53 -3.97
N SER A 353 -24.00 -7.80 -5.08
CA SER A 353 -23.16 -8.13 -6.24
C SER A 353 -22.39 -6.90 -6.70
N GLY A 354 -21.13 -7.09 -7.07
CA GLY A 354 -20.19 -6.01 -7.35
C GLY A 354 -19.27 -5.76 -6.17
N ASN A 355 -18.31 -4.87 -6.33
CA ASN A 355 -17.38 -4.51 -5.26
C ASN A 355 -18.02 -3.45 -4.37
N ASP A 356 -18.27 -3.78 -3.12
CA ASP A 356 -19.03 -2.97 -2.18
C ASP A 356 -18.15 -2.32 -1.10
N PHE A 357 -18.59 -1.14 -0.63
CA PHE A 357 -17.97 -0.41 0.49
C PHE A 357 -19.01 -0.24 1.60
N LEU A 358 -18.87 -1.00 2.69
CA LEU A 358 -19.85 -1.01 3.78
C LEU A 358 -19.21 -0.52 5.09
N TYR A 359 -19.96 0.32 5.80
CA TYR A 359 -19.60 0.86 7.12
C TYR A 359 -20.73 0.53 8.08
N GLY A 360 -20.42 -0.21 9.14
CA GLY A 360 -21.33 -0.55 10.24
C GLY A 360 -21.73 0.69 11.01
N GLY A 361 -20.75 1.33 11.66
CA GLY A 361 -20.97 2.56 12.41
C GLY A 361 -20.70 2.34 13.90
N GLU A 362 -21.60 2.81 14.77
CA GLU A 362 -21.57 2.37 16.17
C GLU A 362 -22.67 1.32 16.38
N GLY A 363 -22.39 0.26 17.13
CA GLY A 363 -23.34 -0.83 17.38
C GLY A 363 -22.72 -2.19 17.08
N ASP A 364 -23.35 -3.27 17.52
CA ASP A 364 -22.90 -4.63 17.16
C ASP A 364 -23.59 -5.03 15.84
N ASP A 365 -22.86 -4.91 14.73
CA ASP A 365 -23.39 -4.96 13.37
C ASP A 365 -23.22 -6.34 12.70
N ILE A 366 -24.05 -6.59 11.68
CA ILE A 366 -23.90 -7.72 10.76
C ILE A 366 -23.69 -7.16 9.36
N ILE A 367 -22.49 -7.37 8.80
CA ILE A 367 -22.10 -6.83 7.51
C ILE A 367 -21.74 -7.97 6.55
N GLU A 368 -22.46 -8.06 5.43
CA GLU A 368 -22.24 -9.04 4.36
C GLU A 368 -21.87 -8.32 3.05
N GLY A 369 -20.69 -8.59 2.50
CA GLY A 369 -20.22 -8.01 1.24
C GLY A 369 -21.00 -8.60 0.06
N GLY A 370 -20.79 -9.89 -0.23
CA GLY A 370 -21.54 -10.61 -1.26
C GLY A 370 -20.61 -11.14 -2.35
N ASP A 371 -20.94 -10.91 -3.63
CA ASP A 371 -20.06 -11.26 -4.75
C ASP A 371 -19.24 -10.03 -5.17
N GLY A 372 -17.92 -10.05 -5.06
CA GLY A 372 -17.07 -8.92 -5.45
C GLY A 372 -15.82 -8.82 -4.58
N ASP A 373 -14.91 -7.93 -4.93
CA ASP A 373 -13.80 -7.57 -4.04
C ASP A 373 -14.29 -6.46 -3.08
N ASP A 374 -14.73 -6.84 -1.88
CA ASP A 374 -15.45 -5.96 -0.96
C ASP A 374 -14.54 -5.31 0.11
N VAL A 375 -14.96 -4.15 0.62
CA VAL A 375 -14.32 -3.46 1.74
C VAL A 375 -15.34 -3.20 2.85
N LEU A 376 -15.20 -3.90 3.98
CA LEU A 376 -16.12 -3.82 5.11
C LEU A 376 -15.43 -3.24 6.34
N TYR A 377 -16.06 -2.24 6.95
CA TYR A 377 -15.65 -1.63 8.21
C TYR A 377 -16.73 -1.83 9.27
N GLY A 378 -16.43 -2.53 10.36
CA GLY A 378 -17.31 -2.65 11.53
C GLY A 378 -17.41 -1.32 12.29
N GLU A 379 -16.25 -0.72 12.58
CA GLU A 379 -16.06 0.53 13.32
C GLU A 379 -16.16 0.36 14.85
N GLN A 380 -17.26 0.69 15.53
CA GLN A 380 -17.36 0.53 17.00
C GLN A 380 -18.43 -0.50 17.37
N GLY A 381 -18.06 -1.57 18.08
CA GLY A 381 -19.00 -2.58 18.57
C GLY A 381 -18.46 -4.00 18.37
N ASP A 382 -19.20 -5.02 18.80
CA ASP A 382 -18.81 -6.42 18.57
C ASP A 382 -19.42 -6.91 17.24
N ASP A 383 -18.70 -6.74 16.13
CA ASP A 383 -19.26 -6.91 14.78
C ASP A 383 -19.13 -8.33 14.21
N MET A 384 -20.03 -8.68 13.28
CA MET A 384 -19.94 -9.88 12.45
C MET A 384 -19.79 -9.53 10.97
N LEU A 385 -18.61 -9.81 10.41
CA LEU A 385 -18.24 -9.49 9.03
C LEU A 385 -18.20 -10.76 8.16
N ILE A 386 -18.86 -10.72 7.01
CA ILE A 386 -18.88 -11.77 6.00
C ILE A 386 -18.45 -11.12 4.68
N GLY A 387 -17.23 -11.39 4.20
CA GLY A 387 -16.75 -10.87 2.92
C GLY A 387 -17.60 -11.38 1.76
N GLY A 388 -17.63 -12.71 1.59
CA GLY A 388 -18.41 -13.35 0.53
C GLY A 388 -17.47 -13.93 -0.53
N LEU A 389 -17.82 -13.87 -1.81
CA LEU A 389 -16.96 -14.34 -2.90
C LEU A 389 -16.13 -13.18 -3.46
N GLY A 390 -14.81 -13.31 -3.43
CA GLY A 390 -13.87 -12.35 -4.03
C GLY A 390 -12.68 -12.10 -3.12
N ASN A 391 -11.89 -11.06 -3.43
CA ASN A 391 -10.79 -10.66 -2.58
C ASN A 391 -11.20 -9.50 -1.68
N ASP A 392 -11.51 -9.81 -0.42
CA ASP A 392 -12.11 -8.84 0.49
C ASP A 392 -11.10 -8.22 1.45
N THR A 393 -11.41 -7.02 1.93
CA THR A 393 -10.72 -6.35 3.04
C THR A 393 -11.70 -6.08 4.17
N LEU A 394 -11.47 -6.72 5.33
CA LEU A 394 -12.35 -6.64 6.49
C LEU A 394 -11.62 -6.01 7.67
N ASP A 395 -12.16 -4.91 8.20
CA ASP A 395 -11.65 -4.21 9.38
C ASP A 395 -12.75 -4.21 10.46
N GLY A 396 -12.52 -4.93 11.56
CA GLY A 396 -13.47 -5.00 12.69
C GLY A 396 -13.61 -3.65 13.39
N GLY A 397 -12.48 -3.02 13.70
CA GLY A 397 -12.44 -1.74 14.40
C GLY A 397 -12.25 -1.93 15.90
N GLU A 398 -13.03 -1.21 16.70
CA GLU A 398 -13.04 -1.31 18.15
C GLU A 398 -14.12 -2.29 18.62
N GLY A 399 -13.71 -3.37 19.28
CA GLY A 399 -14.66 -4.30 19.90
C GLY A 399 -14.11 -5.72 19.90
N ARG A 400 -15.01 -6.70 19.91
CA ARG A 400 -14.68 -8.10 19.72
C ARG A 400 -15.34 -8.62 18.45
N ASP A 401 -14.58 -8.59 17.37
CA ASP A 401 -15.11 -8.77 16.02
C ASP A 401 -14.95 -10.20 15.53
N THR A 402 -15.94 -10.65 14.76
CA THR A 402 -16.01 -11.99 14.18
C THR A 402 -16.05 -11.93 12.67
N VAL A 403 -15.04 -12.52 12.02
CA VAL A 403 -15.10 -12.80 10.58
C VAL A 403 -15.62 -14.20 10.34
N VAL A 404 -16.59 -14.32 9.44
CA VAL A 404 -17.16 -15.59 9.03
C VAL A 404 -16.59 -16.01 7.68
N LEU A 405 -15.95 -17.18 7.68
CA LEU A 405 -15.39 -17.86 6.52
C LEU A 405 -16.29 -19.06 6.18
N SER A 406 -16.75 -19.16 4.92
CA SER A 406 -17.86 -20.06 4.56
C SER A 406 -17.49 -21.54 4.59
N GLY A 407 -16.20 -21.87 4.45
CA GLY A 407 -15.68 -23.23 4.42
C GLY A 407 -15.23 -23.77 5.78
N PRO A 408 -14.93 -25.08 5.87
CA PRO A 408 -14.25 -25.64 7.04
C PRO A 408 -12.81 -25.12 7.16
N LEU A 409 -12.23 -25.10 8.36
CA LEU A 409 -10.85 -24.59 8.58
C LEU A 409 -9.83 -25.18 7.61
N ALA A 410 -9.95 -26.48 7.31
CA ALA A 410 -9.03 -27.19 6.42
C ALA A 410 -9.08 -26.76 4.94
N SER A 411 -10.04 -25.92 4.53
CA SER A 411 -10.08 -25.34 3.19
C SER A 411 -9.35 -24.01 3.05
N TYR A 412 -8.82 -23.46 4.15
CA TYR A 412 -8.11 -22.18 4.15
C TYR A 412 -6.62 -22.38 4.39
N SER A 413 -5.80 -21.59 3.69
CA SER A 413 -4.43 -21.29 4.07
C SER A 413 -4.36 -19.88 4.67
N PHE A 414 -3.40 -19.67 5.57
CA PHE A 414 -3.23 -18.39 6.25
C PHE A 414 -1.81 -17.91 6.08
N ASP A 415 -1.68 -16.65 5.65
CA ASP A 415 -0.41 -15.96 5.50
C ASP A 415 -0.52 -14.59 6.18
N VAL A 416 0.63 -13.96 6.44
CA VAL A 416 0.63 -12.54 6.84
C VAL A 416 1.34 -11.74 5.78
N VAL A 417 0.59 -10.81 5.17
CA VAL A 417 1.06 -9.93 4.11
C VAL A 417 0.89 -8.50 4.60
N ASP A 418 1.97 -7.71 4.54
CA ASP A 418 2.00 -6.33 5.02
C ASP A 418 1.52 -6.14 6.48
N GLY A 419 1.77 -7.14 7.34
CA GLY A 419 1.36 -7.13 8.73
C GLY A 419 -0.14 -7.42 8.97
N LEU A 420 -0.87 -7.87 7.95
CA LEU A 420 -2.27 -8.27 8.08
C LEU A 420 -2.44 -9.77 7.79
N LEU A 421 -3.28 -10.44 8.59
CA LEU A 421 -3.62 -11.83 8.37
C LEU A 421 -4.46 -11.95 7.10
N GLN A 422 -4.04 -12.80 6.18
CA GLN A 422 -4.80 -13.16 4.98
C GLN A 422 -5.28 -14.60 5.08
N ALA A 423 -6.57 -14.80 4.86
CA ALA A 423 -7.18 -16.11 4.71
C ALA A 423 -7.45 -16.37 3.23
N VAL A 424 -6.82 -17.39 2.65
CA VAL A 424 -7.02 -17.79 1.25
C VAL A 424 -7.82 -19.08 1.23
N GLY A 425 -9.00 -19.07 0.61
CA GLY A 425 -9.88 -20.23 0.61
C GLY A 425 -10.93 -20.26 -0.50
N PRO A 426 -12.03 -21.02 -0.33
CA PRO A 426 -13.09 -21.17 -1.33
C PRO A 426 -13.78 -19.86 -1.74
N ASP A 427 -13.75 -18.90 -0.83
CA ASP A 427 -14.37 -17.59 -0.93
C ASP A 427 -13.45 -16.56 -1.61
N GLY A 428 -12.20 -16.91 -1.91
CA GLY A 428 -11.18 -15.98 -2.40
C GLY A 428 -10.17 -15.63 -1.30
N THR A 429 -9.54 -14.45 -1.39
CA THR A 429 -8.52 -13.99 -0.45
C THR A 429 -9.07 -12.88 0.44
N THR A 430 -9.23 -13.14 1.73
CA THR A 430 -9.73 -12.16 2.70
C THR A 430 -8.59 -11.60 3.53
N THR A 431 -8.37 -10.28 3.47
CA THR A 431 -7.40 -9.56 4.32
C THR A 431 -8.10 -9.04 5.57
N LEU A 432 -7.51 -9.32 6.74
CA LEU A 432 -8.15 -9.13 8.04
C LEU A 432 -7.38 -8.11 8.88
N ARG A 433 -8.12 -7.16 9.46
CA ARG A 433 -7.61 -6.15 10.39
C ARG A 433 -8.51 -6.04 11.60
N ALA A 434 -7.90 -5.92 12.79
CA ALA A 434 -8.61 -5.79 14.06
C ALA A 434 -9.72 -6.85 14.24
N ILE A 435 -9.36 -8.13 14.09
CA ILE A 435 -10.29 -9.27 14.20
C ILE A 435 -9.87 -10.18 15.35
N GLU A 436 -10.80 -10.47 16.26
CA GLU A 436 -10.56 -11.34 17.41
C GLU A 436 -11.02 -12.79 17.18
N LEU A 437 -12.00 -13.00 16.30
CA LEU A 437 -12.64 -14.30 16.09
C LEU A 437 -12.71 -14.67 14.60
N LEU A 438 -12.26 -15.88 14.26
CA LEU A 438 -12.50 -16.49 12.96
C LEU A 438 -13.51 -17.63 13.10
N ARG A 439 -14.65 -17.51 12.44
CA ARG A 439 -15.70 -18.53 12.42
C ARG A 439 -15.69 -19.25 11.09
N PHE A 440 -15.42 -20.55 11.14
CA PHE A 440 -15.49 -21.48 10.02
C PHE A 440 -16.79 -22.29 10.06
N ALA A 441 -17.06 -23.06 9.00
CA ALA A 441 -18.19 -23.98 8.96
C ALA A 441 -18.14 -25.07 10.05
N ASP A 442 -16.94 -25.43 10.52
CA ASP A 442 -16.70 -26.54 11.46
C ASP A 442 -16.18 -26.09 12.83
N GLY A 443 -16.10 -24.79 13.11
CA GLY A 443 -15.76 -24.28 14.45
C GLY A 443 -15.37 -22.80 14.45
N THR A 444 -14.95 -22.31 15.63
CA THR A 444 -14.48 -20.93 15.79
C THR A 444 -13.11 -20.93 16.47
N VAL A 445 -12.20 -20.11 15.95
CA VAL A 445 -10.88 -19.85 16.52
C VAL A 445 -10.87 -18.43 17.09
N ALA A 446 -10.31 -18.28 18.30
CA ALA A 446 -10.07 -16.98 18.90
C ALA A 446 -8.60 -16.58 18.72
N LEU A 447 -8.35 -15.48 18.03
CA LEU A 447 -7.02 -14.97 17.69
C LEU A 447 -6.36 -14.24 18.88
N ASP A 448 -7.17 -13.72 19.81
CA ASP A 448 -6.72 -13.05 21.03
C ASP A 448 -5.92 -13.95 22.01
N ALA A 449 -5.98 -15.27 21.84
CA ALA A 449 -5.22 -16.23 22.64
C ALA A 449 -3.70 -16.10 22.46
N MET A 450 -3.23 -15.47 21.38
CA MET A 450 -1.80 -15.19 21.14
C MET A 450 -1.19 -14.38 22.30
N ALA A 451 -2.00 -13.55 22.98
CA ALA A 451 -1.60 -12.79 24.17
C ALA A 451 -1.21 -13.66 25.40
N GLN A 452 -1.35 -14.98 25.29
CA GLN A 452 -0.96 -15.94 26.33
C GLN A 452 0.02 -17.00 25.80
N GLY A 453 0.71 -16.73 24.69
CA GLY A 453 1.69 -17.64 24.08
C GLY A 453 1.07 -18.90 23.46
N PHE A 454 -0.24 -18.89 23.20
CA PHE A 454 -0.97 -19.97 22.55
C PHE A 454 -1.58 -19.47 21.24
N ASP A 455 -1.15 -20.04 20.13
CA ASP A 455 -1.67 -19.73 18.82
C ASP A 455 -2.80 -20.73 18.49
N ALA A 456 -4.03 -20.30 18.72
CA ALA A 456 -5.20 -21.16 18.55
C ALA A 456 -5.41 -21.58 17.09
N LEU A 457 -5.05 -20.71 16.12
CA LEU A 457 -5.20 -21.00 14.71
C LEU A 457 -4.20 -22.07 14.26
N SER A 458 -2.92 -21.88 14.57
CA SER A 458 -1.88 -22.88 14.30
C SER A 458 -2.17 -24.19 15.03
N TYR A 459 -2.64 -24.12 16.28
CA TYR A 459 -2.97 -25.32 17.06
C TYR A 459 -4.12 -26.10 16.40
N ALA A 460 -5.17 -25.42 15.94
CA ALA A 460 -6.29 -26.06 15.25
C ALA A 460 -5.86 -26.73 13.94
N LEU A 461 -5.04 -26.04 13.14
CA LEU A 461 -4.54 -26.52 11.85
C LEU A 461 -3.67 -27.79 11.99
N ILE A 462 -2.76 -27.79 12.96
CA ILE A 462 -1.84 -28.91 13.18
C ILE A 462 -2.55 -30.09 13.86
N ASN A 463 -3.51 -29.81 14.75
CA ASN A 463 -4.19 -30.80 15.58
C ASN A 463 -5.63 -31.04 15.14
N ALA A 464 -5.80 -31.51 13.90
CA ALA A 464 -7.11 -31.73 13.28
C ALA A 464 -8.03 -32.63 14.12
N ASP A 465 -7.50 -33.60 14.86
CA ASP A 465 -8.28 -34.46 15.75
C ASP A 465 -8.90 -33.70 16.94
N VAL A 466 -8.19 -32.69 17.47
CA VAL A 466 -8.67 -31.82 18.56
C VAL A 466 -9.69 -30.84 18.02
N TRP A 467 -9.41 -30.24 16.86
CA TRP A 467 -10.34 -29.35 16.17
C TRP A 467 -11.68 -30.05 15.88
N GLN A 468 -11.63 -31.24 15.29
CA GLN A 468 -12.82 -32.03 14.97
C GLN A 468 -13.55 -32.57 16.21
N ALA A 469 -12.89 -32.62 17.37
CA ALA A 469 -13.56 -32.93 18.63
C ALA A 469 -14.43 -31.76 19.15
N GLY A 470 -14.27 -30.54 18.61
CA GLY A 470 -15.03 -29.35 18.99
C GLY A 470 -14.81 -28.93 20.44
N VAL A 471 -13.63 -29.23 21.00
CA VAL A 471 -13.25 -28.86 22.37
C VAL A 471 -12.53 -27.53 22.39
N ASP A 472 -12.51 -26.86 23.54
CA ASP A 472 -11.70 -25.66 23.74
C ASP A 472 -10.20 -26.02 23.56
N LEU A 473 -9.57 -25.42 22.55
CA LEU A 473 -8.22 -25.78 22.11
C LEU A 473 -7.17 -25.48 23.19
N ARG A 474 -7.33 -24.36 23.89
CA ARG A 474 -6.41 -23.96 24.95
C ARG A 474 -6.54 -24.87 26.16
N ALA A 475 -7.77 -25.17 26.59
CA ALA A 475 -8.04 -26.10 27.68
C ALA A 475 -7.56 -27.51 27.34
N HIS A 476 -7.71 -27.94 26.07
CA HIS A 476 -7.15 -29.20 25.60
C HIS A 476 -5.63 -29.21 25.76
N TYR A 477 -4.93 -28.19 25.26
CA TYR A 477 -3.48 -28.10 25.42
C TYR A 477 -3.07 -28.15 26.89
N ASP A 478 -3.68 -27.32 27.73
CA ASP A 478 -3.32 -27.18 29.14
C ASP A 478 -3.53 -28.47 29.96
N GLN A 479 -4.53 -29.27 29.60
CA GLN A 479 -4.87 -30.51 30.30
C GLN A 479 -4.15 -31.74 29.71
N PHE A 480 -4.07 -31.82 28.38
CA PHE A 480 -3.66 -33.02 27.65
C PHE A 480 -2.56 -32.75 26.63
N GLY A 481 -2.70 -31.72 25.80
CA GLY A 481 -1.86 -31.52 24.62
C GLY A 481 -0.36 -31.44 24.93
N TRP A 482 0.04 -30.75 26.00
CA TRP A 482 1.45 -30.71 26.38
C TRP A 482 2.02 -32.07 26.83
N ARG A 483 1.17 -32.97 27.35
CA ARG A 483 1.57 -34.36 27.70
C ARG A 483 1.68 -35.25 26.47
N GLU A 484 0.94 -34.90 25.43
CA GLU A 484 0.96 -35.55 24.12
C GLU A 484 2.10 -35.03 23.23
N GLY A 485 2.85 -34.01 23.69
CA GLY A 485 3.94 -33.40 22.94
C GLY A 485 3.49 -32.43 21.85
N ARG A 486 2.22 -31.98 21.88
CA ARG A 486 1.70 -30.99 20.92
C ARG A 486 2.27 -29.62 21.24
N ASP A 487 2.55 -28.83 20.22
CA ASP A 487 3.13 -27.50 20.38
C ASP A 487 2.03 -26.43 20.46
N PRO A 488 2.09 -25.48 21.41
CA PRO A 488 1.06 -24.46 21.58
C PRO A 488 1.16 -23.29 20.58
N SER A 489 2.30 -23.13 19.91
CA SER A 489 2.54 -22.10 18.88
C SER A 489 3.77 -22.46 18.04
N GLY A 490 3.95 -21.80 16.89
CA GLY A 490 5.12 -22.03 16.03
C GLY A 490 6.47 -21.69 16.67
N LEU A 491 6.49 -20.89 17.74
CA LEU A 491 7.72 -20.46 18.42
C LEU A 491 8.03 -21.27 19.69
N PHE A 492 7.14 -22.18 20.09
CA PHE A 492 7.30 -22.98 21.30
C PHE A 492 7.16 -24.46 21.00
N SER A 493 8.24 -25.22 21.21
CA SER A 493 8.19 -26.67 21.13
C SER A 493 8.09 -27.27 22.52
N THR A 494 6.95 -27.91 22.81
CA THR A 494 6.69 -28.64 24.05
C THR A 494 7.77 -29.70 24.28
N GLU A 495 8.09 -30.44 23.22
CA GLU A 495 9.07 -31.52 23.29
C GLU A 495 10.49 -30.98 23.53
N ALA A 496 10.92 -29.98 22.76
CA ALA A 496 12.25 -29.38 22.91
C ALA A 496 12.42 -28.74 24.30
N TYR A 497 11.39 -28.02 24.77
CA TYR A 497 11.41 -27.37 26.07
C TYR A 497 11.54 -28.39 27.20
N LEU A 498 10.71 -29.44 27.23
CA LEU A 498 10.79 -30.46 28.27
C LEU A 498 12.11 -31.25 28.22
N ALA A 499 12.61 -31.57 27.02
CA ALA A 499 13.86 -32.31 26.84
C ALA A 499 15.08 -31.53 27.36
N ASN A 500 15.08 -30.21 27.22
CA ASN A 500 16.18 -29.34 27.64
C ASN A 500 16.02 -28.80 29.07
N ASN A 501 14.87 -29.03 29.70
CA ASN A 501 14.54 -28.55 31.05
C ASN A 501 14.11 -29.73 31.94
N ALA A 502 15.07 -30.57 32.32
CA ALA A 502 14.84 -31.80 33.07
C ALA A 502 14.15 -31.57 34.43
N ASP A 503 14.33 -30.41 35.04
CA ASP A 503 13.65 -29.99 36.26
C ASP A 503 12.14 -29.82 36.04
N VAL A 504 11.74 -29.20 34.92
CA VAL A 504 10.34 -29.00 34.54
C VAL A 504 9.70 -30.33 34.17
N ALA A 505 10.40 -31.15 33.39
CA ALA A 505 9.96 -32.48 33.02
C ALA A 505 9.75 -33.39 34.25
N ALA A 506 10.70 -33.37 35.20
CA ALA A 506 10.58 -34.15 36.44
C ALA A 506 9.45 -33.65 37.35
N ALA A 507 9.17 -32.35 37.35
CA ALA A 507 8.06 -31.77 38.10
C ALA A 507 6.69 -32.06 37.47
N GLY A 508 6.63 -32.43 36.19
CA GLY A 508 5.37 -32.72 35.48
C GLY A 508 4.47 -31.50 35.35
N ILE A 509 5.08 -30.32 35.18
CA ILE A 509 4.40 -29.02 35.03
C ILE A 509 4.20 -28.73 33.54
N ASN A 510 3.09 -28.09 33.18
CA ASN A 510 2.85 -27.60 31.82
C ASN A 510 4.01 -26.68 31.38
N PRO A 511 4.74 -27.00 30.29
CA PRO A 511 5.94 -26.29 29.90
C PRO A 511 5.68 -24.85 29.46
N LEU A 512 4.56 -24.58 28.77
CA LEU A 512 4.19 -23.21 28.39
C LEU A 512 3.90 -22.37 29.63
N GLN A 513 3.12 -22.91 30.57
CA GLN A 513 2.82 -22.23 31.83
C GLN A 513 4.10 -21.95 32.62
N HIS A 514 5.01 -22.93 32.71
CA HIS A 514 6.29 -22.73 33.36
C HIS A 514 7.11 -21.65 32.67
N TYR A 515 7.18 -21.64 31.34
CA TYR A 515 7.94 -20.65 30.58
C TYR A 515 7.44 -19.24 30.85
N LEU A 516 6.14 -19.01 30.66
CA LEU A 516 5.51 -17.70 30.87
C LEU A 516 5.67 -17.19 32.32
N GLN A 517 5.67 -18.10 33.30
CA GLN A 517 5.78 -17.73 34.70
C GLN A 517 7.23 -17.53 35.17
N TYR A 518 8.17 -18.32 34.66
CA TYR A 518 9.55 -18.38 35.16
C TYR A 518 10.58 -18.45 34.04
N GLY A 519 10.37 -19.34 33.06
CA GLY A 519 11.39 -19.68 32.08
C GLY A 519 11.88 -18.50 31.23
N SER A 520 11.00 -17.55 30.93
CA SER A 520 11.33 -16.32 30.22
C SER A 520 12.38 -15.48 30.94
N GLN A 521 12.15 -15.19 32.23
CA GLN A 521 13.08 -14.42 33.08
C GLN A 521 14.38 -15.19 33.35
N GLU A 522 14.31 -16.52 33.34
CA GLU A 522 15.47 -17.39 33.44
C GLU A 522 16.26 -17.51 32.12
N GLY A 523 15.76 -16.93 31.02
CA GLY A 523 16.39 -16.99 29.69
C GLY A 523 16.34 -18.39 29.06
N ARG A 524 15.36 -19.22 29.42
CA ARG A 524 15.15 -20.55 28.82
C ARG A 524 14.69 -20.40 27.38
N LEU A 525 15.16 -21.30 26.52
CA LEU A 525 14.80 -21.32 25.10
C LEU A 525 13.52 -22.13 24.88
N THR A 526 12.64 -21.64 24.02
CA THR A 526 11.30 -22.19 23.76
C THR A 526 11.28 -23.22 22.65
N SER A 527 12.09 -23.02 21.61
CA SER A 527 12.22 -23.86 20.43
C SER A 527 13.59 -23.63 19.77
N PRO A 528 14.01 -24.47 18.83
CA PRO A 528 15.16 -24.16 17.96
C PRO A 528 14.92 -22.94 17.04
N TRP A 529 13.66 -22.57 16.80
CA TRP A 529 13.25 -21.56 15.82
C TRP A 529 13.08 -20.15 16.41
N PHE A 530 13.35 -19.96 17.70
CA PHE A 530 13.22 -18.66 18.35
C PHE A 530 14.25 -18.45 19.45
N ASP A 531 15.20 -17.53 19.23
CA ASP A 531 16.15 -17.09 20.25
C ASP A 531 15.65 -15.85 20.99
N GLY A 532 14.88 -16.07 22.06
CA GLY A 532 14.40 -14.97 22.90
C GLY A 532 15.51 -14.11 23.51
N ARG A 533 16.73 -14.64 23.68
CA ARG A 533 17.86 -13.88 24.26
C ARG A 533 18.40 -12.87 23.26
N ASP A 534 18.48 -13.30 22.01
CA ASP A 534 18.94 -12.48 20.89
C ASP A 534 17.88 -11.46 20.49
N TYR A 535 16.60 -11.87 20.53
CA TYR A 535 15.47 -10.98 20.37
C TYR A 535 15.51 -9.82 21.37
N LEU A 536 15.70 -10.09 22.67
CA LEU A 536 15.85 -9.03 23.67
C LEU A 536 17.11 -8.17 23.46
N ALA A 537 18.21 -8.76 22.97
CA ALA A 537 19.44 -8.01 22.68
C ALA A 537 19.26 -7.00 21.54
N ARG A 538 18.44 -7.31 20.54
CA ARG A 538 18.10 -6.39 19.44
C ARG A 538 17.04 -5.37 19.82
N ASN A 539 16.20 -5.70 20.80
CA ASN A 539 15.00 -4.95 21.16
C ASN A 539 15.12 -4.43 22.60
N ALA A 540 15.93 -3.38 22.76
CA ALA A 540 16.25 -2.81 24.08
C ALA A 540 15.00 -2.30 24.82
N ASP A 541 14.01 -1.82 24.09
CA ASP A 541 12.71 -1.38 24.61
C ASP A 541 11.92 -2.54 25.25
N VAL A 542 11.89 -3.70 24.60
CA VAL A 542 11.24 -4.92 25.11
C VAL A 542 11.97 -5.43 26.34
N ALA A 543 13.30 -5.42 26.29
CA ALA A 543 14.16 -5.82 27.41
C ALA A 543 13.98 -4.90 28.62
N GLU A 544 13.93 -3.58 28.42
CA GLU A 544 13.73 -2.59 29.47
C GLU A 544 12.32 -2.68 30.08
N ALA A 545 11.31 -2.94 29.26
CA ALA A 545 9.95 -3.18 29.72
C ALA A 545 9.79 -4.51 30.49
N GLY A 546 10.77 -5.42 30.40
CA GLY A 546 10.73 -6.74 31.04
C GLY A 546 9.63 -7.64 30.47
N VAL A 547 9.23 -7.42 29.22
CA VAL A 547 8.19 -8.19 28.54
C VAL A 547 8.78 -9.51 28.03
N ASP A 548 7.99 -10.58 28.10
CA ASP A 548 8.38 -11.88 27.56
C ASP A 548 8.65 -11.77 26.04
N PRO A 549 9.83 -12.20 25.55
CA PRO A 549 10.20 -11.97 24.16
C PRO A 549 9.36 -12.78 23.16
N MET A 550 8.99 -14.01 23.51
CA MET A 550 8.16 -14.85 22.63
C MET A 550 6.76 -14.25 22.53
N LEU A 551 6.19 -13.87 23.67
CA LEU A 551 4.87 -13.25 23.74
C LEU A 551 4.86 -11.92 23.00
N HIS A 552 5.87 -11.08 23.21
CA HIS A 552 6.00 -9.83 22.47
C HIS A 552 6.06 -10.10 20.98
N TYR A 553 6.87 -11.05 20.52
CA TYR A 553 6.99 -11.31 19.09
C TYR A 553 5.68 -11.81 18.47
N LEU A 554 5.01 -12.75 19.14
CA LEU A 554 3.71 -13.29 18.71
C LEU A 554 2.60 -12.24 18.63
N THR A 555 2.63 -11.23 19.51
CA THR A 555 1.54 -10.24 19.61
C THR A 555 1.84 -8.92 18.91
N ASN A 556 3.09 -8.50 18.85
CA ASN A 556 3.48 -7.17 18.35
C ASN A 556 4.70 -7.24 17.44
N GLY A 557 5.75 -7.96 17.86
CA GLY A 557 7.06 -7.84 17.23
C GLY A 557 7.09 -8.25 15.76
N PHE A 558 6.34 -9.29 15.39
CA PHE A 558 6.20 -9.67 13.99
C PHE A 558 5.52 -8.56 13.16
N LEU A 559 4.44 -7.96 13.68
CA LEU A 559 3.73 -6.85 13.04
C LEU A 559 4.56 -5.58 12.93
N GLU A 560 5.41 -5.33 13.93
CA GLU A 560 6.36 -4.21 13.95
C GLU A 560 7.57 -4.44 13.02
N GLY A 561 7.60 -5.56 12.27
CA GLY A 561 8.70 -5.92 11.38
C GLY A 561 10.00 -6.26 12.11
N ARG A 562 9.92 -6.63 13.40
CA ARG A 562 11.11 -7.02 14.17
C ARG A 562 11.63 -8.36 13.67
N VAL A 563 12.94 -8.53 13.73
CA VAL A 563 13.60 -9.77 13.32
C VAL A 563 13.64 -10.75 14.49
N ALA A 564 13.03 -11.93 14.29
CA ALA A 564 13.27 -13.10 15.12
C ALA A 564 14.29 -14.01 14.44
N LEU A 565 15.28 -14.47 15.22
CA LEU A 565 16.30 -15.40 14.73
C LEU A 565 16.10 -16.77 15.35
N PHE A 566 16.53 -17.79 14.61
CA PHE A 566 16.74 -19.13 15.15
C PHE A 566 17.87 -19.14 16.17
N VAL A 567 17.84 -20.15 17.04
CA VAL A 567 18.80 -20.28 18.14
C VAL A 567 20.23 -20.39 17.62
N ILE A 568 21.09 -19.53 18.16
CA ILE A 568 22.53 -19.60 17.98
C ILE A 568 23.19 -19.78 19.36
N GLY A 569 23.98 -20.83 19.50
CA GLY A 569 24.79 -21.11 20.67
C GLY A 569 25.84 -20.03 20.92
N ARG A 570 26.29 -19.88 22.17
CA ARG A 570 27.31 -18.86 22.52
C ARG A 570 28.74 -19.26 22.13
N ASP A 571 28.98 -20.55 21.90
CA ASP A 571 30.31 -21.13 21.69
C ASP A 571 30.40 -21.85 20.34
N ILE A 572 30.15 -21.13 19.23
CA ILE A 572 30.24 -21.69 17.87
C ILE A 572 31.71 -21.83 17.45
N GLY A 573 32.13 -23.07 17.21
CA GLY A 573 33.47 -23.41 16.72
C GLY A 573 33.69 -23.07 15.26
N ALA A 574 34.93 -23.23 14.78
CA ALA A 574 35.30 -22.99 13.38
C ALA A 574 34.65 -23.95 12.37
N ASP A 575 34.02 -25.02 12.85
CA ASP A 575 33.26 -25.99 12.05
C ASP A 575 31.74 -25.71 12.07
N ALA A 576 31.32 -24.57 12.62
CA ALA A 576 29.92 -24.11 12.68
C ALA A 576 28.94 -25.09 13.35
N PHE A 577 29.43 -26.04 14.17
CA PHE A 577 28.55 -26.93 14.93
C PHE A 577 27.97 -26.18 16.14
N ASP A 578 26.65 -26.15 16.23
CA ASP A 578 25.92 -25.53 17.33
C ASP A 578 25.31 -26.60 18.25
N ALA A 579 26.01 -26.89 19.36
CA ALA A 579 25.54 -27.84 20.35
C ALA A 579 24.23 -27.39 21.05
N THR A 580 23.93 -26.09 21.09
CA THR A 580 22.70 -25.56 21.70
C THR A 580 21.51 -25.83 20.80
N PHE A 581 21.59 -25.41 19.54
CA PHE A 581 20.59 -25.73 18.52
C PHE A 581 20.41 -27.25 18.41
N TYR A 582 21.50 -28.01 18.31
CA TYR A 582 21.42 -29.45 18.08
C TYR A 582 20.63 -30.17 19.19
N ARG A 583 20.79 -29.79 20.46
CA ARG A 583 19.99 -30.37 21.56
C ARG A 583 18.52 -29.93 21.54
N LEU A 584 18.23 -28.72 21.08
CA LEU A 584 16.85 -28.22 20.95
C LEU A 584 16.12 -28.89 19.80
N ALA A 585 16.76 -29.01 18.64
CA ALA A 585 16.21 -29.68 17.46
C ALA A 585 16.09 -31.20 17.64
N ASN A 586 16.87 -31.79 18.55
CA ASN A 586 16.93 -33.24 18.77
C ASN A 586 16.61 -33.62 20.21
N ALA A 587 15.32 -33.63 20.53
CA ALA A 587 14.82 -33.91 21.88
C ALA A 587 15.20 -35.30 22.41
N ASP A 588 15.39 -36.30 21.54
CA ASP A 588 15.89 -37.63 21.89
C ASP A 588 17.31 -37.58 22.48
N VAL A 589 18.19 -36.77 21.89
CA VAL A 589 19.57 -36.57 22.34
C VAL A 589 19.60 -35.84 23.67
N ALA A 590 18.80 -34.78 23.81
CA ALA A 590 18.68 -34.02 25.05
C ALA A 590 18.16 -34.89 26.20
N ARG A 591 17.09 -35.67 25.97
CA ARG A 591 16.52 -36.59 26.98
C ARG A 591 17.50 -37.69 27.40
N ALA A 592 18.32 -38.18 26.48
CA ALA A 592 19.33 -39.19 26.78
C ALA A 592 20.53 -38.63 27.56
N GLY A 593 20.67 -37.31 27.67
CA GLY A 593 21.82 -36.66 28.30
C GLY A 593 23.15 -36.97 27.58
N ILE A 594 23.09 -37.28 26.28
CA ILE A 594 24.25 -37.58 25.46
C ILE A 594 24.92 -36.28 25.04
N ASP A 595 26.25 -36.28 24.94
CA ASP A 595 26.98 -35.17 24.37
C ASP A 595 26.58 -34.94 22.91
N ALA A 596 26.07 -33.75 22.60
CA ALA A 596 25.50 -33.40 21.30
C ALA A 596 26.52 -33.57 20.16
N ARG A 597 27.77 -33.18 20.41
CA ARG A 597 28.84 -33.27 19.42
C ARG A 597 29.18 -34.72 19.13
N ALA A 598 29.38 -35.54 20.16
CA ALA A 598 29.65 -36.96 20.00
C ALA A 598 28.50 -37.67 19.27
N HIS A 599 27.24 -37.33 19.59
CA HIS A 599 26.09 -37.90 18.90
C HIS A 599 26.06 -37.50 17.41
N TYR A 600 26.27 -36.22 17.10
CA TYR A 600 26.26 -35.74 15.72
C TYR A 600 27.33 -36.44 14.87
N GLU A 601 28.56 -36.52 15.37
CA GLU A 601 29.66 -37.17 14.68
C GLU A 601 29.44 -38.68 14.49
N GLN A 602 28.83 -39.34 15.48
CA GLN A 602 28.64 -40.79 15.46
C GLN A 602 27.41 -41.23 14.65
N TYR A 603 26.31 -40.48 14.74
CA TYR A 603 25.00 -40.86 14.19
C TYR A 603 24.37 -39.72 13.39
N GLY A 604 24.30 -38.52 13.96
CA GLY A 604 23.50 -37.42 13.41
C GLY A 604 23.83 -37.06 11.97
N ARG A 605 25.11 -37.04 11.61
CA ARG A 605 25.56 -36.83 10.22
C ARG A 605 25.00 -37.85 9.24
N ALA A 606 24.98 -39.13 9.63
CA ALA A 606 24.48 -40.20 8.78
C ALA A 606 22.94 -40.22 8.74
N GLU A 607 22.30 -39.66 9.75
CA GLU A 607 20.84 -39.49 9.86
C GLU A 607 20.33 -38.20 9.20
N GLY A 608 21.21 -37.38 8.62
CA GLY A 608 20.83 -36.12 7.96
C GLY A 608 20.46 -34.99 8.94
N ARG A 609 20.78 -35.11 10.23
CA ARG A 609 20.48 -34.07 11.23
C ARG A 609 21.36 -32.83 11.02
N ASP A 610 20.78 -31.65 11.11
CA ASP A 610 21.53 -30.41 10.88
C ASP A 610 22.43 -30.03 12.06
N ALA A 611 23.60 -29.48 11.75
CA ALA A 611 24.61 -29.07 12.74
C ALA A 611 24.30 -27.72 13.40
N ASN A 612 23.53 -26.87 12.71
CA ASN A 612 23.09 -25.54 13.15
C ASN A 612 21.79 -25.19 12.41
N ALA A 613 21.12 -24.12 12.83
CA ALA A 613 19.81 -23.73 12.30
C ALA A 613 19.82 -23.14 10.88
N TYR A 614 21.00 -22.82 10.34
CA TYR A 614 21.18 -21.99 9.15
C TYR A 614 21.86 -22.74 8.00
N PHE A 615 21.95 -24.06 8.10
CA PHE A 615 22.53 -24.90 7.06
C PHE A 615 21.85 -26.26 7.01
N GLU A 616 21.05 -26.47 5.96
CA GLU A 616 20.36 -27.74 5.71
C GLU A 616 21.25 -28.70 4.92
N GLY A 617 21.78 -29.71 5.61
CA GLY A 617 22.74 -30.64 5.02
C GLY A 617 22.17 -31.47 3.87
N GLU A 618 20.95 -32.00 4.04
CA GLU A 618 20.30 -32.83 3.01
C GLU A 618 19.96 -32.02 1.76
N THR A 619 19.40 -30.82 1.93
CA THR A 619 19.06 -29.92 0.82
C THR A 619 20.32 -29.49 0.08
N TYR A 620 21.41 -29.20 0.80
CA TYR A 620 22.70 -28.88 0.18
C TYR A 620 23.20 -30.05 -0.68
N LEU A 621 23.14 -31.28 -0.20
CA LEU A 621 23.54 -32.45 -0.98
C LEU A 621 22.65 -32.67 -2.21
N ALA A 622 21.34 -32.41 -2.09
CA ALA A 622 20.40 -32.51 -3.21
C ALA A 622 20.70 -31.50 -4.32
N LEU A 623 21.11 -30.28 -3.97
CA LEU A 623 21.53 -29.24 -4.92
C LEU A 623 22.94 -29.48 -5.49
N ASN A 624 23.78 -30.23 -4.78
CA ASN A 624 25.20 -30.41 -5.08
C ASN A 624 25.55 -31.89 -5.26
N ALA A 625 25.07 -32.47 -6.37
CA ALA A 625 25.22 -33.90 -6.67
C ALA A 625 26.68 -34.39 -6.72
N ASP A 626 27.63 -33.51 -7.03
CA ASP A 626 29.06 -33.81 -7.00
C ASP A 626 29.59 -34.01 -5.57
N VAL A 627 29.14 -33.18 -4.62
CA VAL A 627 29.45 -33.31 -3.19
C VAL A 627 28.83 -34.59 -2.63
N ALA A 628 27.58 -34.86 -2.98
CA ALA A 628 26.88 -36.09 -2.61
C ALA A 628 27.61 -37.34 -3.14
N ALA A 629 28.05 -37.33 -4.39
CA ALA A 629 28.81 -38.44 -4.99
C ALA A 629 30.18 -38.64 -4.34
N ALA A 630 30.81 -37.56 -3.84
CA ALA A 630 32.09 -37.62 -3.15
C ALA A 630 31.97 -38.14 -1.70
N GLY A 631 30.76 -38.17 -1.13
CA GLY A 631 30.52 -38.62 0.25
C GLY A 631 31.20 -37.75 1.30
N VAL A 632 31.38 -36.46 0.99
CA VAL A 632 31.98 -35.46 1.88
C VAL A 632 30.89 -34.87 2.78
N ASP A 633 31.27 -34.48 4.00
CA ASP A 633 30.41 -33.74 4.92
C ASP A 633 29.96 -32.40 4.27
N PRO A 634 28.65 -32.18 4.05
CA PRO A 634 28.15 -31.03 3.31
C PRO A 634 28.51 -29.70 3.98
N LEU A 635 28.45 -29.62 5.32
CA LEU A 635 28.80 -28.39 6.03
C LEU A 635 30.30 -28.12 5.93
N ALA A 636 31.13 -29.16 6.12
CA ALA A 636 32.58 -29.01 5.99
C ALA A 636 32.99 -28.59 4.57
N HIS A 637 32.35 -29.16 3.54
CA HIS A 637 32.55 -28.76 2.15
C HIS A 637 32.15 -27.30 1.92
N TYR A 638 30.97 -26.90 2.39
CA TYR A 638 30.50 -25.53 2.22
C TYR A 638 31.43 -24.52 2.89
N LEU A 639 31.84 -24.78 4.13
CA LEU A 639 32.73 -23.90 4.89
C LEU A 639 34.11 -23.73 4.23
N ALA A 640 34.66 -24.82 3.69
CA ALA A 640 35.98 -24.81 3.05
C ALA A 640 35.96 -24.14 1.68
N ASP A 641 35.03 -24.56 0.82
CA ASP A 641 35.08 -24.30 -0.62
C ASP A 641 33.74 -23.78 -1.18
N GLY A 642 32.61 -24.36 -0.76
CA GLY A 642 31.31 -24.12 -1.39
C GLY A 642 30.88 -22.66 -1.45
N TRP A 643 31.16 -21.87 -0.40
CA TRP A 643 30.84 -20.44 -0.40
C TRP A 643 31.65 -19.63 -1.43
N ARG A 644 32.92 -19.99 -1.69
CA ARG A 644 33.76 -19.35 -2.71
C ARG A 644 33.36 -19.75 -4.12
N GLU A 645 32.81 -20.95 -4.26
CA GLU A 645 32.23 -21.45 -5.50
C GLU A 645 30.87 -20.81 -5.80
N GLY A 646 30.33 -19.98 -4.89
CA GLY A 646 29.03 -19.33 -5.03
C GLY A 646 27.84 -20.29 -4.87
N ARG A 647 28.04 -21.45 -4.23
CA ARG A 647 26.95 -22.39 -3.94
C ARG A 647 25.99 -21.78 -2.92
N SER A 648 24.69 -21.97 -3.14
CA SER A 648 23.64 -21.55 -2.20
C SER A 648 23.80 -22.28 -0.86
N THR A 649 23.41 -21.60 0.21
CA THR A 649 23.19 -22.11 1.56
C THR A 649 21.70 -22.40 1.71
N PRO A 650 21.21 -23.57 1.27
CA PRO A 650 19.81 -23.90 1.48
C PRO A 650 19.50 -23.93 2.98
N GLY A 651 18.29 -23.48 3.29
CA GLY A 651 17.85 -23.13 4.63
C GLY A 651 17.75 -21.62 4.78
N GLU A 652 18.02 -21.13 5.99
CA GLU A 652 17.52 -19.82 6.43
C GLU A 652 18.62 -18.74 6.44
N PHE A 653 19.58 -18.90 5.53
CA PHE A 653 20.72 -18.00 5.37
C PHE A 653 21.06 -17.82 3.89
N ASP A 654 20.94 -16.60 3.37
CA ASP A 654 21.42 -16.25 2.03
C ASP A 654 22.84 -15.67 2.09
N ALA A 655 23.82 -16.49 1.72
CA ALA A 655 25.22 -16.09 1.68
C ALA A 655 25.52 -14.97 0.67
N GLN A 656 24.80 -14.90 -0.46
CA GLN A 656 25.04 -13.90 -1.49
C GLN A 656 24.49 -12.54 -1.05
N GLY A 657 23.24 -12.50 -0.58
CA GLY A 657 22.64 -11.31 0.02
C GLY A 657 23.42 -10.81 1.22
N TYR A 658 23.89 -11.72 2.08
CA TYR A 658 24.73 -11.37 3.22
C TYR A 658 26.03 -10.67 2.80
N LEU A 659 26.77 -11.22 1.83
CA LEU A 659 28.00 -10.61 1.32
C LEU A 659 27.73 -9.30 0.57
N ALA A 660 26.59 -9.17 -0.11
CA ALA A 660 26.19 -7.94 -0.79
C ALA A 660 25.85 -6.82 0.20
N ALA A 661 25.17 -7.16 1.30
CA ALA A 661 24.81 -6.21 2.36
C ALA A 661 26.01 -5.80 3.24
N TYR A 662 26.95 -6.72 3.46
CA TYR A 662 28.03 -6.55 4.42
C TYR A 662 29.41 -6.56 3.76
N ALA A 663 29.77 -5.41 3.17
CA ALA A 663 31.00 -5.22 2.40
C ALA A 663 32.29 -5.47 3.21
N ASP A 664 32.26 -5.31 4.53
CA ASP A 664 33.39 -5.61 5.41
C ASP A 664 33.69 -7.11 5.48
N VAL A 665 32.66 -7.96 5.52
CA VAL A 665 32.79 -9.42 5.48
C VAL A 665 33.30 -9.87 4.12
N ALA A 666 32.73 -9.31 3.05
CA ALA A 666 33.16 -9.59 1.68
C ALA A 666 34.63 -9.21 1.46
N ALA A 667 35.06 -8.03 1.92
CA ALA A 667 36.44 -7.58 1.79
C ALA A 667 37.43 -8.40 2.64
N ALA A 668 36.97 -8.95 3.77
CA ALA A 668 37.79 -9.80 4.64
C ALA A 668 37.94 -11.24 4.12
N GLU A 669 37.20 -11.63 3.08
CA GLU A 669 37.18 -12.99 2.52
C GLU A 669 36.91 -14.08 3.59
N ILE A 670 36.01 -13.78 4.54
CA ILE A 670 35.57 -14.69 5.59
C ILE A 670 34.33 -15.44 5.11
N ASN A 671 34.20 -16.72 5.47
CA ASN A 671 33.00 -17.49 5.18
C ASN A 671 31.76 -16.80 5.80
N PRO A 672 30.73 -16.46 5.02
CA PRO A 672 29.62 -15.61 5.49
C PRO A 672 28.75 -16.31 6.54
N LEU A 673 28.46 -17.61 6.37
CA LEU A 673 27.68 -18.39 7.35
C LEU A 673 28.41 -18.46 8.69
N LEU A 674 29.70 -18.82 8.67
CA LEU A 674 30.50 -18.91 9.90
C LEU A 674 30.62 -17.54 10.59
N HIS A 675 30.83 -16.47 9.81
CA HIS A 675 30.84 -15.12 10.34
C HIS A 675 29.52 -14.76 11.02
N PHE A 676 28.40 -15.05 10.37
CA PHE A 676 27.07 -14.76 10.92
C PHE A 676 26.83 -15.48 12.24
N LEU A 677 27.11 -16.79 12.28
CA LEU A 677 26.94 -17.62 13.48
C LEU A 677 27.86 -17.19 14.64
N GLN A 678 29.09 -16.76 14.36
CA GLN A 678 30.06 -16.38 15.40
C GLN A 678 29.94 -14.93 15.88
N TYR A 679 29.59 -14.02 14.97
CA TYR A 679 29.70 -12.57 15.20
C TYR A 679 28.48 -11.82 14.69
N GLY A 680 28.05 -12.10 13.45
CA GLY A 680 27.06 -11.27 12.75
C GLY A 680 25.75 -11.11 13.51
N ALA A 681 25.19 -12.19 14.04
CA ALA A 681 23.95 -12.11 14.82
C ALA A 681 24.10 -11.16 16.03
N ALA A 682 25.18 -11.29 16.80
CA ALA A 682 25.46 -10.44 17.97
C ALA A 682 25.74 -8.97 17.59
N GLU A 683 26.22 -8.72 16.37
CA GLU A 683 26.41 -7.38 15.81
C GLU A 683 25.11 -6.77 15.25
N GLY A 684 23.98 -7.49 15.33
CA GLY A 684 22.68 -7.03 14.82
C GLY A 684 22.51 -7.22 13.31
N ARG A 685 23.35 -8.04 12.65
CA ARG A 685 23.21 -8.37 11.23
C ARG A 685 22.10 -9.40 11.03
N VAL A 686 21.48 -9.38 9.85
CA VAL A 686 20.41 -10.30 9.45
C VAL A 686 20.95 -11.37 8.50
N PRO A 687 20.39 -12.60 8.53
CA PRO A 687 20.85 -13.71 7.69
C PRO A 687 20.41 -13.57 6.23
N PHE A 688 19.32 -12.83 5.98
CA PHE A 688 18.54 -12.81 4.73
C PHE A 688 17.95 -14.20 4.41
N PHE A 689 16.67 -14.24 4.09
CA PHE A 689 15.96 -15.46 3.72
C PHE A 689 15.78 -15.43 2.19
N ASP A 690 16.00 -16.57 1.54
CA ASP A 690 15.74 -16.75 0.10
C ASP A 690 14.24 -16.85 -0.20
#